data_AF-A0A9J6E530-F1
#
_entry.id   AF-A0A9J6E530-F1
#
_cell.length_a   1.000
_cell.length_b   1.000
_cell.length_c   1.000
_cell.angle_alpha   90.00
_cell.angle_beta   90.00
_cell.angle_gamma   90.00
#
_symmetry.space_group_name_H-M   'P 1'
#
loop_
_entity.id
_entity.type
_entity.pdbx_description
1 polymer ?
#
loop_
_entity_poly.entity_id
_entity_poly.type
_entity_poly.pdbx_seq_one_letter_code
_entity_poly.pdbx_strand_id
1 'polypeptide(L)'
;MNVIPRVYFERIGSAPSRDYPNTTRYSVANPPCGYEPRSLLGDKTRQRQRQHSHVRVPAARDEKKNKNDVVGLRHRAIRLLQAAMKIASPPGATPRSPGWSQDVAPVPYSKRLVCVVVFAVAAGLVVSVVALFYVFAMVTQIPTKNGDGDRSGERVNLSCRTDGCSRFEALLADSLNTSVDPCHDFKAYVSSRWLPDPSSELDYQWRYKWDVKYAWMRMMADEIRLRSDTSTLERLMADSFGACAHRASENAVDTRKKFKQLMRDLSVPWPETPPRDVDPFEAHLNLSIRWNIPLWFDVKMLPADTSRANKFIYIYPSAYAKFWKGEYDAITSQGSMRQYVNQYIEYFYHELTPNSSGQAADICRCDAVFNFTRHVVFQLARVDAKKTPVAILGFGSLARAFGLTTERLVSLLNDYFRPKNLTFFDPEDQALVKATNTLDVVRHIITETDASTVLSHLGWWMLQVYAPIADNRFFVQKYGSAEKAELLRPLFCETQVESSFKLLLLVTHMDVHFRSQQQRNINDLLTSVREAALAEYEKLHLPADVKKLLTGRLRRLRINLWPRPQFRSAAQLRQIYSFEYASTKTMLDYWISERRGNAALIGSSAYFEDKRLPHGNSKDTFSYDSILDTVSLSMVAVHEPFYYTDDDAFGAINYGGLGASFAMTLQEGLESDPALRNAVASHASSGAAHGSESLPWGAVIGNDTKGSPWLELGPLFLPAFRAFQSKMRGAGSLNAGRFSPAKVFFVNFCHSQTRMRASFDCNAALQAASDFVFAFDCERGSNMNP
;
A
#
# COMPACT_ATOMS: atom_id res chain seq x y z
N MET A 1 5.25 37.41 14.62
CA MET A 1 5.06 37.84 13.22
C MET A 1 5.12 36.61 12.33
N ASN A 2 3.95 36.06 11.99
CA ASN A 2 3.74 35.07 10.94
C ASN A 2 2.30 35.26 10.50
N VAL A 3 2.10 35.91 9.35
CA VAL A 3 0.79 36.14 8.75
C VAL A 3 0.67 35.15 7.61
N ILE A 4 -0.14 34.12 7.81
CA ILE A 4 -0.60 33.21 6.76
C ILE A 4 -1.86 33.86 6.16
N PRO A 5 -1.97 34.02 4.83
CA PRO A 5 -3.17 34.61 4.24
C PRO A 5 -4.34 33.62 4.34
N ARG A 6 -5.43 34.06 5.00
CA ARG A 6 -6.74 33.41 4.92
C ARG A 6 -7.30 33.64 3.51
N VAL A 7 -7.45 32.57 2.73
CA VAL A 7 -8.24 32.58 1.50
C VAL A 7 -9.71 32.41 1.89
N TYR A 8 -10.53 33.42 1.61
CA TYR A 8 -11.98 33.36 1.77
C TYR A 8 -12.58 32.56 0.60
N PHE A 9 -13.37 31.53 0.91
CA PHE A 9 -14.29 30.91 -0.05
C PHE A 9 -15.71 31.41 0.23
N GLU A 10 -16.31 32.07 -0.75
CA GLU A 10 -17.73 32.45 -0.71
C GLU A 10 -18.61 31.20 -0.90
N ARG A 11 -19.62 31.07 -0.02
CA ARG A 11 -20.67 30.04 -0.05
C ARG A 11 -21.51 30.18 -1.33
N ILE A 12 -21.55 29.13 -2.15
CA ILE A 12 -22.63 28.92 -3.11
C ILE A 12 -23.56 27.84 -2.54
N GLY A 13 -24.84 28.17 -2.45
CA GLY A 13 -25.88 27.33 -1.83
C GLY A 13 -26.09 25.99 -2.54
N SER A 14 -26.39 24.98 -1.73
CA SER A 14 -26.76 23.63 -2.14
C SER A 14 -27.98 23.61 -3.07
N ALA A 15 -27.81 23.10 -4.29
CA ALA A 15 -28.92 22.75 -5.18
C ALA A 15 -29.46 21.34 -4.86
N PRO A 16 -30.78 21.09 -5.00
CA PRO A 16 -31.38 19.81 -4.65
C PRO A 16 -31.08 18.72 -5.67
N SER A 17 -30.88 17.51 -5.14
CA SER A 17 -30.79 16.22 -5.83
C SER A 17 -31.90 16.06 -6.89
N ARG A 18 -31.52 15.90 -8.16
CA ARG A 18 -32.44 15.47 -9.23
C ARG A 18 -32.32 13.97 -9.46
N ASP A 19 -33.46 13.30 -9.46
CA ASP A 19 -33.62 11.92 -9.91
C ASP A 19 -33.24 11.78 -11.39
N TYR A 20 -32.46 10.75 -11.70
CA TYR A 20 -31.99 10.46 -13.06
C TYR A 20 -32.96 9.50 -13.78
N PRO A 21 -33.33 9.77 -15.04
CA PRO A 21 -34.18 8.87 -15.81
C PRO A 21 -33.40 7.64 -16.31
N ASN A 22 -34.09 6.49 -16.37
CA ASN A 22 -33.58 5.22 -16.87
C ASN A 22 -33.29 5.26 -18.39
N THR A 23 -32.10 4.75 -18.75
CA THR A 23 -31.71 4.12 -20.03
C THR A 23 -32.46 4.53 -21.30
N THR A 24 -32.03 5.62 -21.93
CA THR A 24 -32.19 5.85 -23.37
C THR A 24 -30.97 5.35 -24.13
N ARG A 25 -31.16 4.66 -25.27
CA ARG A 25 -30.10 4.32 -26.23
C ARG A 25 -29.35 5.60 -26.63
N TYR A 26 -28.05 5.66 -26.37
CA TYR A 26 -27.18 6.72 -26.86
C TYR A 26 -26.83 6.43 -28.33
N SER A 27 -27.66 6.90 -29.26
CA SER A 27 -27.22 7.07 -30.64
C SER A 27 -26.36 8.33 -30.69
N VAL A 28 -25.04 8.19 -30.76
CA VAL A 28 -24.11 9.31 -31.01
C VAL A 28 -24.25 9.71 -32.49
N ALA A 29 -25.31 10.43 -32.82
CA ALA A 29 -25.27 11.30 -34.00
C ALA A 29 -24.37 12.47 -33.62
N ASN A 30 -23.24 12.63 -34.31
CA ASN A 30 -22.32 13.76 -34.10
C ASN A 30 -23.11 15.08 -34.09
N PRO A 31 -23.21 15.80 -32.95
CA PRO A 31 -23.84 17.11 -32.95
C PRO A 31 -22.99 18.06 -33.83
N PRO A 32 -23.61 18.98 -34.59
CA PRO A 32 -22.86 19.94 -35.38
C PRO A 32 -22.02 20.82 -34.46
N CYS A 33 -20.71 20.77 -34.65
CA CYS A 33 -19.72 21.59 -33.97
C CYS A 33 -19.87 23.06 -34.35
N GLY A 34 -20.73 23.80 -33.66
CA GLY A 34 -20.89 25.25 -33.83
C GLY A 34 -19.78 26.06 -33.16
N TYR A 35 -18.50 25.74 -33.42
CA TYR A 35 -17.38 26.49 -32.86
C TYR A 35 -16.89 27.52 -33.90
N GLU A 36 -17.35 28.76 -33.78
CA GLU A 36 -16.73 29.89 -34.50
C GLU A 36 -15.47 30.35 -33.72
N PRO A 37 -14.28 30.29 -34.33
CA PRO A 37 -13.08 30.82 -33.70
C PRO A 37 -13.20 32.34 -33.57
N ARG A 38 -13.31 32.85 -32.34
CA ARG A 38 -13.14 34.29 -32.08
C ARG A 38 -11.71 34.69 -32.42
N SER A 39 -11.55 35.42 -33.51
CA SER A 39 -10.29 36.08 -33.87
C SER A 39 -9.95 37.14 -32.81
N LEU A 40 -9.01 36.83 -31.92
CA LEU A 40 -8.34 37.84 -31.09
C LEU A 40 -7.29 38.55 -31.95
N LEU A 41 -7.76 39.44 -32.83
CA LEU A 41 -6.96 40.41 -33.56
C LEU A 41 -7.61 41.78 -33.36
N GLY A 42 -7.12 42.50 -32.35
CA GLY A 42 -7.52 43.86 -32.04
C GLY A 42 -7.11 44.23 -30.61
N ASP A 43 -5.93 44.80 -30.40
CA ASP A 43 -5.73 46.24 -30.56
C ASP A 43 -4.37 46.64 -29.94
N LYS A 44 -3.44 47.08 -30.79
CA LYS A 44 -2.20 47.73 -30.35
C LYS A 44 -2.48 49.22 -30.35
N THR A 45 -2.69 49.85 -29.20
CA THR A 45 -2.08 51.18 -28.88
C THR A 45 -2.38 51.69 -27.47
N ARG A 46 -1.31 52.22 -26.85
CA ARG A 46 -1.25 53.22 -25.76
C ARG A 46 -1.80 52.85 -24.36
N GLN A 47 -0.88 52.72 -23.39
CA GLN A 47 -0.66 53.82 -22.42
C GLN A 47 0.59 53.62 -21.53
N ARG A 48 1.40 54.69 -21.53
CA ARG A 48 2.09 55.35 -20.39
C ARG A 48 3.11 54.58 -19.53
N GLN A 49 4.36 55.00 -19.76
CA GLN A 49 5.35 55.41 -18.76
C GLN A 49 4.86 55.49 -17.31
N ARG A 50 5.44 54.63 -16.46
CA ARG A 50 5.87 55.01 -15.12
C ARG A 50 7.27 54.45 -14.87
N GLN A 51 8.22 55.39 -14.79
CA GLN A 51 9.49 55.21 -14.08
C GLN A 51 9.19 54.84 -12.63
N HIS A 52 9.90 53.86 -12.07
CA HIS A 52 10.55 54.01 -10.76
C HIS A 52 11.49 52.85 -10.42
N SER A 53 12.68 53.25 -9.96
CA SER A 53 13.56 52.64 -8.97
C SER A 53 14.17 51.26 -9.25
N HIS A 54 15.43 51.30 -9.71
CA HIS A 54 16.44 50.31 -9.38
C HIS A 54 16.63 50.22 -7.86
N VAL A 55 16.28 49.06 -7.27
CA VAL A 55 16.78 48.65 -5.95
C VAL A 55 17.97 47.73 -6.19
N ARG A 56 19.17 48.22 -5.89
CA ARG A 56 20.40 47.42 -5.79
C ARG A 56 20.29 46.50 -4.57
N VAL A 57 20.36 45.20 -4.78
CA VAL A 57 20.65 44.23 -3.72
C VAL A 57 22.17 44.19 -3.51
N PRO A 58 22.68 44.32 -2.27
CA PRO A 58 24.11 44.26 -2.02
C PRO A 58 24.64 42.83 -2.08
N ALA A 59 25.82 42.69 -2.69
CA ALA A 59 26.62 41.48 -2.71
C ALA A 59 26.99 41.04 -1.28
N ALA A 60 26.69 39.78 -0.94
CA ALA A 60 27.13 39.17 0.30
C ALA A 60 28.60 38.72 0.17
N ARG A 61 29.38 39.15 1.16
CA ARG A 61 30.80 38.89 1.39
C ARG A 61 31.10 37.40 1.58
N ASP A 62 32.23 36.98 1.01
CA ASP A 62 32.96 35.76 1.33
C ASP A 62 33.36 35.70 2.81
N GLU A 63 33.05 34.58 3.47
CA GLU A 63 33.68 34.19 4.73
C GLU A 63 34.23 32.77 4.61
N LYS A 64 35.52 32.68 4.23
CA LYS A 64 36.34 31.48 4.34
C LYS A 64 36.60 31.18 5.82
N LYS A 65 36.15 30.03 6.32
CA LYS A 65 36.66 29.47 7.59
C LYS A 65 36.91 27.95 7.49
N ASN A 66 38.19 27.64 7.54
CA ASN A 66 38.88 26.41 7.98
C ASN A 66 38.02 25.18 8.35
N LYS A 67 38.13 24.12 7.54
CA LYS A 67 37.92 22.72 7.94
C LYS A 67 38.93 21.81 7.22
N ASN A 68 40.20 21.90 7.61
CA ASN A 68 41.20 20.89 7.32
C ASN A 68 41.79 20.45 8.66
N ASP A 69 41.30 19.33 9.22
CA ASP A 69 42.08 18.53 10.20
C ASP A 69 41.54 17.12 10.53
N VAL A 70 40.53 16.60 9.82
CA VAL A 70 39.98 15.24 10.13
C VAL A 70 40.23 14.21 9.02
N VAL A 71 40.86 14.58 7.89
CA VAL A 71 41.07 13.69 6.74
C VAL A 71 42.40 12.90 6.81
N GLY A 72 43.35 13.34 7.65
CA GLY A 72 44.69 12.73 7.76
C GLY A 72 44.76 11.39 8.51
N LEU A 73 43.86 11.14 9.47
CA LEU A 73 43.90 9.94 10.31
C LEU A 73 43.28 8.70 9.65
N ARG A 74 42.28 8.87 8.77
CA ARG A 74 41.64 7.73 8.06
C ARG A 74 42.53 7.09 6.99
N HIS A 75 43.40 7.88 6.34
CA HIS A 75 44.29 7.36 5.28
C HIS A 75 45.48 6.55 5.81
N ARG A 76 45.82 6.65 7.11
CA ARG A 76 46.86 5.80 7.73
C ARG A 76 46.34 4.44 8.20
N ALA A 77 45.09 4.37 8.67
CA ALA A 77 44.47 3.11 9.12
C ALA A 77 44.21 2.13 7.96
N ILE A 78 43.82 2.64 6.78
CA ILE A 78 43.53 1.81 5.60
C ILE A 78 44.82 1.21 5.00
N ARG A 79 45.94 1.93 5.05
CA ARG A 79 47.24 1.40 4.57
C ARG A 79 47.82 0.32 5.49
N LEU A 80 47.57 0.39 6.80
CA LEU A 80 47.98 -0.63 7.75
C LEU A 80 47.19 -1.94 7.60
N LEU A 81 45.89 -1.85 7.30
CA LEU A 81 45.05 -3.04 7.03
C LEU A 81 45.39 -3.73 5.70
N GLN A 82 45.74 -2.97 4.66
CA GLN A 82 46.18 -3.53 3.37
C GLN A 82 47.57 -4.17 3.44
N ALA A 83 48.43 -3.74 4.36
CA ALA A 83 49.73 -4.37 4.62
C ALA A 83 49.58 -5.71 5.37
N ALA A 84 48.60 -5.83 6.28
CA ALA A 84 48.36 -7.06 7.05
C ALA A 84 47.76 -8.19 6.20
N MET A 85 46.96 -7.88 5.16
CA MET A 85 46.32 -8.90 4.32
C MET A 85 47.24 -9.52 3.25
N LYS A 86 48.47 -9.02 3.08
CA LYS A 86 49.44 -9.56 2.11
C LYS A 86 50.32 -10.70 2.65
N ILE A 87 50.20 -11.07 3.93
CA ILE A 87 51.06 -12.06 4.59
C ILE A 87 50.46 -13.48 4.60
N ALA A 88 49.17 -13.65 4.26
CA ALA A 88 48.51 -14.95 4.32
C ALA A 88 48.07 -15.45 2.93
N SER A 89 49.00 -15.98 2.14
CA SER A 89 48.68 -16.84 0.99
C SER A 89 49.88 -17.71 0.62
N PRO A 90 49.79 -19.06 0.70
CA PRO A 90 50.81 -19.94 0.14
C PRO A 90 50.63 -20.06 -1.39
N PRO A 91 51.71 -20.25 -2.17
CA PRO A 91 51.63 -20.23 -3.62
C PRO A 91 51.35 -21.62 -4.21
N GLY A 92 50.49 -21.64 -5.23
CA GLY A 92 50.69 -22.45 -6.44
C GLY A 92 50.11 -23.87 -6.45
N ALA A 93 49.02 -24.05 -7.19
CA ALA A 93 48.75 -25.28 -7.93
C ALA A 93 47.90 -24.98 -9.18
N THR A 94 48.45 -25.31 -10.34
CA THR A 94 47.79 -25.27 -11.65
C THR A 94 46.85 -26.48 -11.82
N PRO A 95 45.72 -26.38 -12.54
CA PRO A 95 44.84 -27.51 -12.76
C PRO A 95 45.30 -28.34 -13.97
N ARG A 96 45.68 -29.60 -13.73
CA ARG A 96 45.71 -30.67 -14.76
C ARG A 96 44.45 -31.52 -14.64
N SER A 97 43.90 -31.89 -15.80
CA SER A 97 42.76 -32.77 -16.04
C SER A 97 42.92 -34.17 -15.43
N PRO A 98 41.86 -34.86 -14.97
CA PRO A 98 41.95 -36.26 -14.60
C PRO A 98 41.58 -37.18 -15.76
N GLY A 99 42.56 -38.00 -16.16
CA GLY A 99 42.35 -39.28 -16.84
C GLY A 99 42.19 -40.40 -15.81
N TRP A 100 41.38 -41.38 -16.16
CA TRP A 100 41.07 -42.58 -15.37
C TRP A 100 42.25 -43.56 -15.35
N SER A 101 42.53 -44.16 -14.18
CA SER A 101 42.91 -45.59 -14.08
C SER A 101 42.79 -46.09 -12.64
N GLN A 102 42.22 -47.29 -12.51
CA GLN A 102 42.12 -48.10 -11.30
C GLN A 102 43.50 -48.63 -10.88
N ASP A 103 43.72 -48.74 -9.57
CA ASP A 103 44.26 -49.94 -8.89
C ASP A 103 44.43 -49.66 -7.39
N VAL A 104 43.61 -50.31 -6.57
CA VAL A 104 43.67 -50.24 -5.10
C VAL A 104 44.07 -51.60 -4.56
N ALA A 105 45.24 -51.67 -3.94
CA ALA A 105 45.65 -52.78 -3.08
C ALA A 105 45.08 -52.61 -1.65
N PRO A 106 44.72 -53.69 -0.93
CA PRO A 106 44.16 -53.59 0.41
C PRO A 106 45.24 -53.40 1.48
N VAL A 107 45.00 -52.46 2.41
CA VAL A 107 45.83 -52.20 3.60
C VAL A 107 45.07 -52.66 4.86
N PRO A 108 45.73 -53.19 5.92
CA PRO A 108 45.06 -53.95 6.98
C PRO A 108 44.20 -53.10 7.91
N TYR A 109 43.01 -53.60 8.20
CA TYR A 109 41.87 -52.91 8.83
C TYR A 109 41.93 -52.73 10.36
N SER A 110 42.99 -53.13 11.07
CA SER A 110 42.92 -53.28 12.53
C SER A 110 43.24 -52.02 13.34
N LYS A 111 43.98 -51.04 12.81
CA LYS A 111 44.38 -49.84 13.58
C LYS A 111 43.44 -48.63 13.41
N ARG A 112 42.73 -48.54 12.29
CA ARG A 112 41.79 -47.43 12.04
C ARG A 112 40.48 -47.58 12.84
N LEU A 113 40.02 -48.80 13.06
CA LEU A 113 38.80 -49.05 13.83
C LEU A 113 38.96 -48.60 15.29
N VAL A 114 40.12 -48.86 15.91
CA VAL A 114 40.40 -48.44 17.28
C VAL A 114 40.43 -46.91 17.42
N CYS A 115 41.06 -46.20 16.49
CA CYS A 115 41.05 -44.73 16.52
C CYS A 115 39.65 -44.15 16.32
N VAL A 116 38.83 -44.73 15.44
CA VAL A 116 37.45 -44.26 15.21
C VAL A 116 36.57 -44.52 16.43
N VAL A 117 36.72 -45.67 17.09
CA VAL A 117 35.97 -45.98 18.32
C VAL A 117 36.39 -45.06 19.47
N VAL A 118 37.69 -44.81 19.65
CA VAL A 118 38.18 -43.89 20.68
C VAL A 118 37.69 -42.45 20.42
N PHE A 119 37.69 -41.99 19.17
CA PHE A 119 37.15 -40.67 18.82
C PHE A 119 35.65 -40.58 19.05
N ALA A 120 34.89 -41.63 18.73
CA ALA A 120 33.45 -41.65 18.95
C ALA A 120 33.09 -41.62 20.43
N VAL A 121 33.84 -42.35 21.28
CA VAL A 121 33.65 -42.34 22.74
C VAL A 121 34.03 -40.98 23.33
N ALA A 122 35.13 -40.38 22.89
CA ALA A 122 35.53 -39.05 23.33
C ALA A 122 34.49 -37.98 22.93
N ALA A 123 33.98 -38.02 21.71
CA ALA A 123 32.93 -37.12 21.26
C ALA A 123 31.62 -37.29 22.05
N GLY A 124 31.22 -38.54 22.35
CA GLY A 124 30.04 -38.83 23.18
C GLY A 124 30.16 -38.30 24.61
N LEU A 125 31.36 -38.39 25.20
CA LEU A 125 31.63 -37.83 26.54
C LEU A 125 31.54 -36.30 26.55
N VAL A 126 32.09 -35.62 25.54
CA VAL A 126 32.00 -34.15 25.43
C VAL A 126 30.56 -33.70 25.31
N VAL A 127 29.76 -34.36 24.45
CA VAL A 127 28.32 -34.04 24.31
C VAL A 127 27.56 -34.25 25.62
N SER A 128 27.86 -35.33 26.35
CA SER A 128 27.22 -35.63 27.63
C SER A 128 27.56 -34.59 28.71
N VAL A 129 28.81 -34.12 28.77
CA VAL A 129 29.23 -33.06 29.70
C VAL A 129 28.57 -31.73 29.38
N VAL A 130 28.46 -31.36 28.09
CA VAL A 130 27.77 -30.13 27.67
C VAL A 130 26.28 -30.20 28.01
N ALA A 131 25.62 -31.34 27.79
CA ALA A 131 24.22 -31.54 28.15
C ALA A 131 23.99 -31.42 29.68
N LEU A 132 24.87 -32.02 30.50
CA LEU A 132 24.82 -31.89 31.95
C LEU A 132 25.02 -30.45 32.42
N PHE A 133 25.95 -29.71 31.81
CA PHE A 133 26.14 -28.28 32.10
C PHE A 133 24.90 -27.45 31.75
N TYR A 134 24.23 -27.77 30.65
CA TYR A 134 23.00 -27.09 30.24
C TYR A 134 21.83 -27.37 31.19
N VAL A 135 21.67 -28.62 31.64
CA VAL A 135 20.66 -28.99 32.65
C VAL A 135 20.98 -28.33 33.99
N PHE A 136 22.24 -28.31 34.41
CA PHE A 136 22.65 -27.65 35.65
C PHE A 136 22.42 -26.13 35.59
N ALA A 137 22.72 -25.48 34.46
CA ALA A 137 22.43 -24.07 34.23
C ALA A 137 20.93 -23.77 34.25
N MET A 138 20.09 -24.67 33.72
CA MET A 138 18.63 -24.53 33.81
C MET A 138 18.11 -24.72 35.23
N VAL A 139 18.59 -25.72 35.96
CA VAL A 139 18.14 -26.01 37.33
C VAL A 139 18.59 -24.92 38.32
N THR A 140 19.80 -24.37 38.13
CA THR A 140 20.31 -23.26 38.96
C THR A 140 19.67 -21.90 38.65
N GLN A 141 18.98 -21.77 37.51
CA GLN A 141 18.16 -20.61 37.19
C GLN A 141 16.69 -20.73 37.62
N ILE A 142 16.28 -21.84 38.24
CA ILE A 142 14.96 -21.91 38.89
C ILE A 142 15.05 -21.07 40.18
N PRO A 143 14.35 -19.93 40.26
CA PRO A 143 14.37 -19.11 41.47
C PRO A 143 13.74 -19.92 42.59
N THR A 144 14.50 -20.19 43.65
CA THR A 144 13.95 -20.78 44.87
C THR A 144 12.93 -19.81 45.45
N LYS A 145 11.64 -20.05 45.17
CA LYS A 145 10.51 -19.46 45.89
C LYS A 145 10.54 -20.01 47.32
N ASN A 146 11.33 -19.38 48.18
CA ASN A 146 11.20 -19.49 49.62
C ASN A 146 11.33 -18.07 50.20
N GLY A 147 10.19 -17.55 50.63
CA GLY A 147 10.05 -16.19 51.14
C GLY A 147 8.60 -15.75 51.12
N ASP A 148 7.77 -16.43 51.93
CA ASP A 148 6.57 -15.81 52.50
C ASP A 148 7.04 -14.65 53.38
N GLY A 149 7.19 -13.50 52.72
CA GLY A 149 7.53 -12.23 53.31
C GLY A 149 6.54 -11.21 52.76
N ASP A 150 5.56 -10.92 53.59
CA ASP A 150 4.60 -9.83 53.53
C ASP A 150 5.12 -8.62 52.70
N ARG A 151 4.69 -8.53 51.44
CA ARG A 151 4.96 -7.39 50.55
C ARG A 151 3.66 -6.62 50.36
N SER A 152 3.39 -5.75 51.30
CA SER A 152 2.62 -4.54 51.06
C SER A 152 3.32 -3.70 49.98
N GLY A 153 2.95 -3.94 48.73
CA GLY A 153 2.70 -2.92 47.71
C GLY A 153 3.69 -1.76 47.55
N GLU A 154 4.99 -2.01 47.40
CA GLU A 154 5.84 -1.03 46.72
C GLU A 154 5.55 -1.14 45.21
N ARG A 155 4.52 -0.41 44.75
CA ARG A 155 4.30 -0.17 43.32
C ARG A 155 5.54 0.56 42.81
N VAL A 156 6.49 -0.20 42.26
CA VAL A 156 7.58 0.38 41.49
C VAL A 156 6.94 1.20 40.38
N ASN A 157 6.96 2.52 40.54
CA ASN A 157 6.57 3.47 39.51
C ASN A 157 7.61 3.36 38.39
N LEU A 158 7.50 2.30 37.57
CA LEU A 158 8.19 2.18 36.31
C LEU A 158 7.60 3.24 35.38
N SER A 159 8.07 4.48 35.53
CA SER A 159 7.89 5.53 34.54
C SER A 159 8.64 5.09 33.29
N CYS A 160 7.95 4.92 32.16
CA CYS A 160 8.63 4.62 30.92
C CYS A 160 9.55 5.80 30.54
N ARG A 161 10.83 5.55 30.31
CA ARG A 161 11.85 6.57 29.96
C ARG A 161 12.49 6.35 28.59
N THR A 162 11.92 5.48 27.77
CA THR A 162 12.40 5.23 26.41
C THR A 162 12.14 6.44 25.52
N ASP A 163 12.89 6.56 24.44
CA ASP A 163 12.68 7.61 23.45
C ASP A 163 11.28 7.49 22.83
N GLY A 164 10.82 6.27 22.58
CA GLY A 164 9.49 5.96 22.06
C GLY A 164 8.37 6.37 23.01
N CYS A 165 8.54 6.18 24.32
CA CYS A 165 7.60 6.70 25.30
C CYS A 165 7.60 8.23 25.33
N SER A 166 8.77 8.87 25.23
CA SER A 166 8.88 10.33 25.21
C SER A 166 8.23 10.93 23.95
N ARG A 167 8.43 10.29 22.78
CA ARG A 167 7.78 10.66 21.51
C ARG A 167 6.27 10.45 21.58
N PHE A 168 5.82 9.34 22.15
CA PHE A 168 4.40 9.07 22.35
C PHE A 168 3.77 10.09 23.31
N GLU A 169 4.42 10.43 24.43
CA GLU A 169 3.94 11.44 25.37
C GLU A 169 3.85 12.84 24.73
N ALA A 170 4.85 13.24 23.94
CA ALA A 170 4.79 14.48 23.17
C ALA A 170 3.62 14.47 22.18
N LEU A 171 3.44 13.36 21.46
CA LEU A 171 2.34 13.17 20.53
C LEU A 171 0.97 13.19 21.21
N LEU A 172 0.86 12.64 22.43
CA LEU A 172 -0.35 12.75 23.25
C LEU A 172 -0.59 14.19 23.71
N ALA A 173 0.44 14.91 24.14
CA ALA A 173 0.30 16.30 24.57
C ALA A 173 -0.25 17.19 23.44
N ASP A 174 0.16 16.91 22.20
CA ASP A 174 -0.28 17.64 21.02
C ASP A 174 -1.68 17.25 20.55
N SER A 175 -2.08 15.99 20.70
CA SER A 175 -3.35 15.46 20.19
C SER A 175 -4.51 15.54 21.17
N LEU A 176 -4.25 15.30 22.47
CA LEU A 176 -5.28 15.20 23.49
C LEU A 176 -5.94 16.56 23.78
N ASN A 177 -7.26 16.57 23.76
CA ASN A 177 -8.07 17.68 24.22
C ASN A 177 -8.61 17.42 25.63
N THR A 178 -7.82 17.78 26.63
CA THR A 178 -8.17 17.59 28.04
C THR A 178 -9.37 18.41 28.51
N SER A 179 -9.92 19.30 27.67
CA SER A 179 -11.16 20.04 27.96
C SER A 179 -12.42 19.24 27.61
N VAL A 180 -12.28 18.11 26.91
CA VAL A 180 -13.38 17.18 26.61
C VAL A 180 -13.33 16.03 27.60
N ASP A 181 -14.48 15.63 28.13
CA ASP A 181 -14.58 14.45 28.98
C ASP A 181 -14.46 13.17 28.11
N PRO A 182 -13.49 12.26 28.39
CA PRO A 182 -13.36 11.01 27.66
C PRO A 182 -14.60 10.10 27.76
N CYS A 183 -15.45 10.28 28.77
CA CYS A 183 -16.70 9.53 28.94
C CYS A 183 -17.90 10.16 28.18
N HIS A 184 -17.72 11.38 27.65
CA HIS A 184 -18.71 12.05 26.82
C HIS A 184 -18.42 11.92 25.32
N ASP A 185 -17.17 12.16 24.91
CA ASP A 185 -16.71 12.02 23.52
C ASP A 185 -15.21 11.67 23.50
N PHE A 186 -14.91 10.37 23.46
CA PHE A 186 -13.54 9.89 23.51
C PHE A 186 -12.74 10.26 22.25
N LYS A 187 -13.37 10.26 21.07
CA LYS A 187 -12.75 10.65 19.80
C LYS A 187 -12.32 12.11 19.85
N ALA A 188 -13.18 13.02 20.31
CA ALA A 188 -12.82 14.41 20.48
C ALA A 188 -11.74 14.59 21.55
N TYR A 189 -11.84 13.86 22.67
CA TYR A 189 -10.78 13.83 23.69
C TYR A 189 -9.41 13.43 23.11
N VAL A 190 -9.36 12.43 22.22
CA VAL A 190 -8.09 11.92 21.69
C VAL A 190 -7.56 12.70 20.49
N SER A 191 -8.44 13.17 19.59
CA SER A 191 -8.03 13.59 18.24
C SER A 191 -8.37 15.03 17.86
N SER A 192 -9.18 15.76 18.62
CA SER A 192 -9.74 17.05 18.15
C SER A 192 -8.70 18.15 17.93
N ARG A 193 -7.53 18.10 18.57
CA ARG A 193 -6.46 19.10 18.35
C ARG A 193 -5.60 18.79 17.13
N TRP A 194 -5.64 17.54 16.67
CA TRP A 194 -4.83 17.09 15.55
C TRP A 194 -5.62 17.06 14.23
N LEU A 195 -6.93 16.80 14.26
CA LEU A 195 -7.78 16.81 13.07
C LEU A 195 -7.78 18.23 12.45
N PRO A 196 -7.21 18.45 11.24
CA PRO A 196 -7.43 19.68 10.50
C PRO A 196 -8.91 19.85 10.16
N ASP A 197 -9.28 21.05 9.73
CA ASP A 197 -10.65 21.37 9.30
C ASP A 197 -11.20 20.26 8.37
N PRO A 198 -12.33 19.61 8.73
CA PRO A 198 -12.89 18.48 8.00
C PRO A 198 -13.27 18.81 6.54
N SER A 199 -13.31 20.09 6.16
CA SER A 199 -13.58 20.53 4.79
C SER A 199 -12.53 20.13 3.75
N SER A 200 -11.33 19.66 4.15
CA SER A 200 -10.31 19.13 3.22
C SER A 200 -9.88 17.69 3.54
N GLU A 201 -10.81 16.74 3.48
CA GLU A 201 -10.53 15.30 3.67
C GLU A 201 -9.36 14.77 2.79
N LEU A 202 -9.15 15.39 1.62
CA LEU A 202 -7.96 15.15 0.80
C LEU A 202 -6.67 15.55 1.54
N ASP A 203 -6.58 16.75 2.11
CA ASP A 203 -5.39 17.19 2.85
C ASP A 203 -5.09 16.28 4.04
N TYR A 204 -6.12 15.72 4.67
CA TYR A 204 -5.96 14.83 5.82
C TYR A 204 -5.23 13.53 5.49
N GLN A 205 -5.76 12.75 4.54
CA GLN A 205 -5.17 11.47 4.15
C GLN A 205 -3.77 11.68 3.54
N TRP A 206 -3.58 12.82 2.87
CA TRP A 206 -2.28 13.19 2.33
C TRP A 206 -1.28 13.57 3.43
N ARG A 207 -1.68 14.26 4.50
CA ARG A 207 -0.75 14.71 5.55
C ARG A 207 -0.11 13.57 6.33
N TYR A 208 -0.86 12.56 6.75
CA TYR A 208 -0.25 11.41 7.41
C TYR A 208 0.66 10.60 6.45
N LYS A 209 0.20 10.38 5.20
CA LYS A 209 1.02 9.75 4.16
C LYS A 209 2.30 10.55 3.88
N TRP A 210 2.20 11.88 3.92
CA TRP A 210 3.32 12.80 3.75
C TRP A 210 4.32 12.70 4.90
N ASP A 211 3.84 12.78 6.13
CA ASP A 211 4.68 12.81 7.32
C ASP A 211 5.47 11.49 7.51
N VAL A 212 4.86 10.35 7.16
CA VAL A 212 5.52 9.04 7.31
C VAL A 212 6.22 8.60 6.03
N LYS A 213 5.50 8.44 4.92
CA LYS A 213 6.05 7.80 3.71
C LYS A 213 7.00 8.70 2.94
N TYR A 214 6.65 9.98 2.77
CA TYR A 214 7.51 10.88 2.02
C TYR A 214 8.79 11.21 2.77
N ALA A 215 8.69 11.59 4.05
CA ALA A 215 9.87 11.85 4.88
C ALA A 215 10.83 10.65 4.83
N TRP A 216 10.29 9.45 4.96
CA TRP A 216 11.03 8.21 4.89
C TRP A 216 11.67 7.95 3.52
N MET A 217 10.91 8.03 2.42
CA MET A 217 11.45 7.83 1.07
C MET A 217 12.56 8.80 0.75
N ARG A 218 12.39 10.07 1.15
CA ARG A 218 13.41 11.10 0.96
C ARG A 218 14.66 10.78 1.76
N MET A 219 14.52 10.47 3.05
CA MET A 219 15.63 10.09 3.91
C MET A 219 16.40 8.89 3.34
N MET A 220 15.70 7.83 2.93
CA MET A 220 16.33 6.68 2.32
C MET A 220 16.99 7.01 1.00
N ALA A 221 16.33 7.75 0.10
CA ALA A 221 16.91 8.10 -1.18
C ALA A 221 18.20 8.92 -1.01
N ASP A 222 18.22 9.83 -0.03
CA ASP A 222 19.40 10.62 0.31
C ASP A 222 20.49 9.75 0.96
N GLU A 223 20.15 8.86 1.89
CA GLU A 223 21.09 7.93 2.55
C GLU A 223 21.73 6.95 1.54
N ILE A 224 20.92 6.35 0.67
CA ILE A 224 21.33 5.44 -0.40
C ILE A 224 22.35 6.13 -1.32
N ARG A 225 22.18 7.43 -1.61
CA ARG A 225 23.12 8.20 -2.44
C ARG A 225 24.43 8.51 -1.74
N LEU A 226 24.41 8.70 -0.42
CA LEU A 226 25.59 9.02 0.37
C LEU A 226 26.45 7.79 0.68
N ARG A 227 25.86 6.60 0.67
CA ARG A 227 26.54 5.33 0.91
C ARG A 227 27.40 4.90 -0.28
N SER A 228 28.63 4.46 0.02
CA SER A 228 29.58 3.96 -0.98
C SER A 228 29.37 2.48 -1.33
N ASP A 229 28.73 1.72 -0.43
CA ASP A 229 28.46 0.29 -0.51
C ASP A 229 27.08 -0.04 -1.10
N THR A 230 26.33 0.98 -1.50
CA THR A 230 24.97 0.86 -2.07
C THR A 230 24.96 -0.05 -3.29
N SER A 231 24.01 -0.99 -3.32
CA SER A 231 23.81 -1.82 -4.49
C SER A 231 23.35 -0.99 -5.69
N THR A 232 23.63 -1.48 -6.90
CA THR A 232 23.18 -0.82 -8.14
C THR A 232 21.66 -0.65 -8.19
N LEU A 233 20.91 -1.58 -7.60
CA LEU A 233 19.44 -1.53 -7.54
C LEU A 233 18.91 -0.48 -6.59
N GLU A 234 19.49 -0.37 -5.38
CA GLU A 234 19.08 0.67 -4.43
C GLU A 234 19.36 2.07 -5.01
N ARG A 235 20.52 2.25 -5.64
CA ARG A 235 20.87 3.51 -6.31
C ARG A 235 19.86 3.85 -7.41
N LEU A 236 19.52 2.87 -8.23
CA LEU A 236 18.52 3.01 -9.26
C LEU A 236 17.14 3.42 -8.70
N MET A 237 16.67 2.78 -7.63
CA MET A 237 15.41 3.15 -6.97
C MET A 237 15.45 4.61 -6.48
N ALA A 238 16.54 5.01 -5.82
CA ALA A 238 16.74 6.39 -5.37
C ALA A 238 16.82 7.38 -6.54
N ASP A 239 17.46 7.00 -7.64
CA ASP A 239 17.57 7.82 -8.86
C ASP A 239 16.21 7.97 -9.56
N SER A 240 15.39 6.92 -9.59
CA SER A 240 14.01 6.99 -10.08
C SER A 240 13.17 7.96 -9.23
N PHE A 241 13.27 7.88 -7.89
CA PHE A 241 12.61 8.84 -7.00
C PHE A 241 13.09 10.27 -7.26
N GLY A 242 14.40 10.50 -7.37
CA GLY A 242 14.97 11.82 -7.62
C GLY A 242 14.59 12.40 -8.97
N ALA A 243 14.59 11.58 -10.03
CA ALA A 243 14.15 11.99 -11.37
C ALA A 243 12.69 12.47 -11.34
N CYS A 244 11.84 11.81 -10.57
CA CYS A 244 10.46 12.22 -10.39
C CYS A 244 10.30 13.47 -9.51
N ALA A 245 11.00 13.54 -8.38
CA ALA A 245 10.83 14.61 -7.39
C ALA A 245 11.46 15.94 -7.85
N HIS A 246 12.60 15.89 -8.56
CA HIS A 246 13.43 17.05 -8.88
C HIS A 246 13.52 17.36 -10.39
N ARG A 247 12.37 17.30 -11.09
CA ARG A 247 12.22 17.46 -12.57
C ARG A 247 12.71 18.75 -13.23
N ALA A 248 13.41 19.63 -12.52
CA ALA A 248 13.82 20.94 -13.03
C ALA A 248 14.72 20.89 -14.29
N SER A 249 15.29 19.73 -14.64
CA SER A 249 16.23 19.55 -15.75
C SER A 249 15.74 18.66 -16.90
N GLU A 250 14.52 18.11 -16.85
CA GLU A 250 14.03 17.23 -17.92
C GLU A 250 13.65 18.05 -19.18
N ASN A 251 14.07 17.60 -20.38
CA ASN A 251 13.53 18.13 -21.63
C ASN A 251 12.07 17.68 -21.78
N ALA A 252 11.17 18.55 -21.35
CA ALA A 252 9.74 18.33 -21.35
C ALA A 252 9.20 17.96 -22.75
N VAL A 253 9.71 18.58 -23.82
CA VAL A 253 9.28 18.32 -25.20
C VAL A 253 9.59 16.87 -25.60
N ASP A 254 10.81 16.41 -25.36
CA ASP A 254 11.23 15.06 -25.73
C ASP A 254 10.48 14.00 -24.92
N THR A 255 10.27 14.24 -23.63
CA THR A 255 9.55 13.32 -22.74
C THR A 255 8.08 13.20 -23.14
N ARG A 256 7.43 14.31 -23.52
CA ARG A 256 6.08 14.28 -24.09
C ARG A 256 6.00 13.55 -25.43
N LYS A 257 6.97 13.76 -26.33
CA LYS A 257 7.03 13.02 -27.61
C LYS A 257 7.16 11.52 -27.37
N LYS A 258 8.01 11.10 -26.42
CA LYS A 258 8.14 9.70 -26.00
C LYS A 258 6.83 9.15 -25.44
N PHE A 259 6.16 9.89 -24.57
CA PHE A 259 4.88 9.47 -24.01
C PHE A 259 3.80 9.32 -25.09
N LYS A 260 3.73 10.26 -26.02
CA LYS A 260 2.83 10.20 -27.18
C LYS A 260 3.12 8.98 -28.06
N GLN A 261 4.39 8.69 -28.32
CA GLN A 261 4.79 7.49 -29.06
C GLN A 261 4.38 6.22 -28.32
N LEU A 262 4.60 6.16 -27.01
CA LEU A 262 4.17 5.04 -26.18
C LEU A 262 2.65 4.80 -26.30
N MET A 263 1.82 5.84 -26.24
CA MET A 263 0.36 5.69 -26.40
C MET A 263 -0.02 5.11 -27.77
N ARG A 264 0.70 5.48 -28.83
CA ARG A 264 0.54 4.88 -30.17
C ARG A 264 0.94 3.41 -30.18
N ASP A 265 2.08 3.08 -29.56
CA ASP A 265 2.57 1.69 -29.46
C ASP A 265 1.61 0.79 -28.65
N LEU A 266 0.82 1.40 -27.78
CA LEU A 266 -0.23 0.75 -26.99
C LEU A 266 -1.60 0.72 -27.67
N SER A 267 -1.68 1.19 -28.93
CA SER A 267 -2.92 1.26 -29.72
C SER A 267 -4.02 2.11 -29.09
N VAL A 268 -3.66 3.02 -28.18
CA VAL A 268 -4.57 4.00 -27.55
C VAL A 268 -4.07 5.41 -27.81
N PRO A 269 -3.80 5.79 -29.07
CA PRO A 269 -3.33 7.11 -29.36
C PRO A 269 -4.41 8.12 -28.95
N TRP A 270 -3.98 9.19 -28.29
CA TRP A 270 -4.85 10.31 -28.02
C TRP A 270 -4.01 11.57 -28.21
N PRO A 271 -4.58 12.61 -28.84
CA PRO A 271 -5.97 12.76 -29.30
C PRO A 271 -6.20 12.32 -30.76
N GLU A 272 -5.18 11.68 -31.35
CA GLU A 272 -5.23 11.12 -32.70
C GLU A 272 -6.28 10.03 -32.84
N THR A 273 -6.76 9.81 -34.06
CA THR A 273 -7.74 8.76 -34.34
C THR A 273 -7.11 7.39 -34.07
N PRO A 274 -7.72 6.54 -33.23
CA PRO A 274 -7.26 5.18 -33.04
C PRO A 274 -7.29 4.35 -34.33
N PRO A 275 -6.44 3.31 -34.45
CA PRO A 275 -6.52 2.36 -35.55
C PRO A 275 -7.90 1.67 -35.58
N ARG A 276 -8.44 1.45 -36.78
CA ARG A 276 -9.80 0.86 -36.95
C ARG A 276 -9.85 -0.65 -36.73
N ASP A 277 -8.72 -1.31 -36.81
CA ASP A 277 -8.51 -2.75 -36.75
C ASP A 277 -8.19 -3.25 -35.33
N VAL A 278 -8.08 -2.34 -34.36
CA VAL A 278 -7.79 -2.69 -32.97
C VAL A 278 -9.09 -2.93 -32.22
N ASP A 279 -9.22 -4.12 -31.63
CA ASP A 279 -10.30 -4.43 -30.72
C ASP A 279 -10.10 -3.72 -29.36
N PRO A 280 -11.09 -2.97 -28.83
CA PRO A 280 -10.94 -2.24 -27.58
C PRO A 280 -10.70 -3.13 -26.35
N PHE A 281 -11.26 -4.34 -26.34
CA PHE A 281 -11.05 -5.28 -25.24
C PHE A 281 -9.62 -5.82 -25.26
N GLU A 282 -9.08 -6.18 -26.44
CA GLU A 282 -7.68 -6.58 -26.59
C GLU A 282 -6.71 -5.45 -26.18
N ALA A 283 -7.00 -4.21 -26.57
CA ALA A 283 -6.21 -3.06 -26.15
C ALA A 283 -6.20 -2.89 -24.62
N HIS A 284 -7.37 -3.04 -23.97
CA HIS A 284 -7.45 -2.99 -22.51
C HIS A 284 -6.73 -4.16 -21.84
N LEU A 285 -6.85 -5.39 -22.34
CA LEU A 285 -6.10 -6.54 -21.83
C LEU A 285 -4.58 -6.34 -21.93
N ASN A 286 -4.10 -5.81 -23.05
CA ASN A 286 -2.68 -5.48 -23.23
C ASN A 286 -2.23 -4.45 -22.16
N LEU A 287 -3.01 -3.38 -21.96
CA LEU A 287 -2.73 -2.38 -20.94
C LEU A 287 -2.72 -3.00 -19.53
N SER A 288 -3.72 -3.80 -19.18
CA SER A 288 -3.86 -4.39 -17.85
C SER A 288 -2.78 -5.44 -17.56
N ILE A 289 -2.54 -6.36 -18.48
CA ILE A 289 -1.65 -7.52 -18.24
C ILE A 289 -0.20 -7.13 -18.49
N ARG A 290 0.13 -6.71 -19.72
CA ARG A 290 1.53 -6.45 -20.11
C ARG A 290 2.07 -5.17 -19.49
N TRP A 291 1.24 -4.15 -19.34
CA TRP A 291 1.70 -2.85 -18.84
C TRP A 291 1.30 -2.57 -17.39
N ASN A 292 0.50 -3.44 -16.76
CA ASN A 292 -0.01 -3.23 -15.40
C ASN A 292 -0.72 -1.86 -15.27
N ILE A 293 -1.51 -1.50 -16.28
CA ILE A 293 -2.34 -0.30 -16.39
C ILE A 293 -3.82 -0.74 -16.43
N PRO A 294 -4.40 -1.17 -15.29
CA PRO A 294 -5.76 -1.69 -15.26
C PRO A 294 -6.76 -0.54 -15.27
N LEU A 295 -7.11 0.03 -16.42
CA LEU A 295 -8.01 1.20 -16.46
C LEU A 295 -9.42 0.86 -15.95
N TRP A 296 -10.14 -0.05 -16.61
CA TRP A 296 -11.51 -0.43 -16.22
C TRP A 296 -11.59 -1.58 -15.21
N PHE A 297 -10.85 -2.65 -15.48
CA PHE A 297 -10.67 -3.80 -14.61
C PHE A 297 -9.20 -4.23 -14.65
N ASP A 298 -8.81 -5.05 -13.69
CA ASP A 298 -7.49 -5.62 -13.60
C ASP A 298 -7.57 -7.13 -13.88
N VAL A 299 -6.56 -7.66 -14.56
CA VAL A 299 -6.38 -9.08 -14.85
C VAL A 299 -5.05 -9.51 -14.29
N LYS A 300 -5.09 -10.25 -13.18
CA LYS A 300 -3.91 -10.80 -12.53
C LYS A 300 -3.90 -12.30 -12.68
N MET A 301 -2.71 -12.88 -12.80
CA MET A 301 -2.58 -14.30 -12.59
C MET A 301 -2.35 -14.55 -11.11
N LEU A 302 -3.04 -15.55 -10.56
CA LEU A 302 -2.87 -15.96 -9.17
C LEU A 302 -1.75 -16.99 -9.05
N PRO A 303 -1.02 -17.02 -7.92
CA PRO A 303 -0.07 -18.08 -7.67
C PRO A 303 -0.80 -19.42 -7.70
N ALA A 304 -0.32 -20.33 -8.54
CA ALA A 304 -0.62 -21.75 -8.40
C ALA A 304 0.02 -22.17 -7.08
N ASP A 305 -0.71 -22.02 -5.97
CA ASP A 305 -0.26 -22.55 -4.69
C ASP A 305 0.05 -24.03 -4.94
N THR A 306 1.25 -24.46 -4.55
CA THR A 306 1.91 -25.74 -4.87
C THR A 306 1.08 -27.01 -4.66
N SER A 307 -0.14 -26.91 -4.10
CA SER A 307 -1.12 -27.99 -3.92
C SER A 307 -2.23 -28.04 -4.96
N ARG A 308 -2.46 -26.98 -5.76
CA ARG A 308 -3.49 -26.93 -6.80
C ARG A 308 -2.80 -26.76 -8.15
N ALA A 309 -2.81 -27.81 -8.95
CA ALA A 309 -2.29 -27.81 -10.31
C ALA A 309 -2.99 -26.81 -11.25
N ASN A 310 -4.13 -26.24 -10.82
CA ASN A 310 -4.94 -25.34 -11.63
C ASN A 310 -4.46 -23.90 -11.47
N LYS A 311 -4.13 -23.28 -12.61
CA LYS A 311 -3.79 -21.86 -12.71
C LYS A 311 -5.09 -21.08 -12.87
N PHE A 312 -5.21 -19.97 -12.16
CA PHE A 312 -6.37 -19.08 -12.29
C PHE A 312 -5.92 -17.69 -12.71
N ILE A 313 -6.62 -17.11 -13.67
CA ILE A 313 -6.65 -15.66 -13.81
C ILE A 313 -7.69 -15.10 -12.86
N TYR A 314 -7.39 -13.95 -12.29
CA TYR A 314 -8.26 -13.20 -11.41
C TYR A 314 -8.60 -11.87 -12.06
N ILE A 315 -9.88 -11.68 -12.32
CA ILE A 315 -10.41 -10.46 -12.93
C ILE A 315 -11.22 -9.73 -11.87
N TYR A 316 -10.92 -8.46 -11.65
CA TYR A 316 -11.61 -7.66 -10.65
C TYR A 316 -11.70 -6.18 -11.05
N PRO A 317 -12.66 -5.42 -10.50
CA PRO A 317 -12.84 -4.00 -10.83
C PRO A 317 -11.57 -3.21 -10.53
N SER A 318 -11.24 -2.27 -11.41
CA SER A 318 -10.11 -1.41 -11.18
C SER A 318 -10.41 -0.38 -10.09
N ALA A 319 -9.46 -0.18 -9.18
CA ALA A 319 -9.51 0.91 -8.23
C ALA A 319 -9.54 2.30 -8.92
N TYR A 320 -9.08 2.38 -10.18
CA TYR A 320 -9.13 3.61 -10.96
C TYR A 320 -10.55 4.08 -11.24
N ALA A 321 -11.54 3.19 -11.39
CA ALA A 321 -12.93 3.59 -11.63
C ALA A 321 -13.49 4.40 -10.45
N LYS A 322 -13.26 3.92 -9.22
CA LYS A 322 -13.66 4.63 -7.99
C LYS A 322 -12.88 5.93 -7.80
N PHE A 323 -11.57 5.90 -8.04
CA PHE A 323 -10.73 7.10 -8.03
C PHE A 323 -11.26 8.17 -9.00
N TRP A 324 -11.55 7.79 -10.25
CA TRP A 324 -12.05 8.71 -11.27
C TRP A 324 -13.43 9.25 -10.96
N LYS A 325 -14.31 8.48 -10.32
CA LYS A 325 -15.57 9.01 -9.81
C LYS A 325 -15.32 10.14 -8.80
N GLY A 326 -14.42 9.90 -7.84
CA GLY A 326 -14.05 10.91 -6.83
C GLY A 326 -13.45 12.17 -7.46
N GLU A 327 -12.53 12.01 -8.42
CA GLU A 327 -11.95 13.13 -9.17
C GLU A 327 -13.01 13.88 -9.99
N TYR A 328 -13.91 13.17 -10.66
CA TYR A 328 -15.01 13.77 -11.41
C TYR A 328 -15.93 14.60 -10.50
N ASP A 329 -16.34 14.02 -9.37
CA ASP A 329 -17.16 14.70 -8.36
C ASP A 329 -16.42 15.95 -7.82
N ALA A 330 -15.11 15.86 -7.58
CA ALA A 330 -14.30 16.99 -7.14
C ALA A 330 -14.20 18.10 -8.19
N ILE A 331 -13.87 17.77 -9.45
CA ILE A 331 -13.76 18.73 -10.54
C ILE A 331 -15.09 19.45 -10.76
N THR A 332 -16.20 18.71 -10.78
CA THR A 332 -17.53 19.28 -10.98
C THR A 332 -18.02 20.11 -9.79
N SER A 333 -17.54 19.84 -8.58
CA SER A 333 -17.83 20.67 -7.41
C SER A 333 -17.05 22.00 -7.38
N GLN A 334 -15.85 22.03 -7.99
CA GLN A 334 -14.94 23.19 -7.97
C GLN A 334 -15.03 24.06 -9.22
N GLY A 335 -15.65 23.57 -10.29
CA GLY A 335 -15.76 24.30 -11.54
C GLY A 335 -16.42 23.51 -12.65
N SER A 336 -16.15 23.91 -13.89
CA SER A 336 -16.67 23.20 -15.06
C SER A 336 -15.68 22.15 -15.51
N MET A 337 -16.12 20.89 -15.63
CA MET A 337 -15.24 19.86 -16.19
C MET A 337 -14.81 20.18 -17.63
N ARG A 338 -15.61 20.96 -18.37
CA ARG A 338 -15.20 21.46 -19.68
C ARG A 338 -13.94 22.33 -19.59
N GLN A 339 -13.83 23.18 -18.56
CA GLN A 339 -12.62 23.99 -18.35
C GLN A 339 -11.41 23.11 -18.03
N TYR A 340 -11.59 22.10 -17.17
CA TYR A 340 -10.54 21.12 -16.87
C TYR A 340 -10.07 20.39 -18.14
N VAL A 341 -10.99 19.93 -18.97
CA VAL A 341 -10.68 19.25 -20.24
C VAL A 341 -9.97 20.21 -21.21
N ASN A 342 -10.47 21.44 -21.37
CA ASN A 342 -9.87 22.45 -22.22
C ASN A 342 -8.42 22.74 -21.81
N GLN A 343 -8.12 22.81 -20.52
CA GLN A 343 -6.76 23.01 -20.02
C GLN A 343 -5.80 21.87 -20.43
N TYR A 344 -6.27 20.62 -20.41
CA TYR A 344 -5.48 19.47 -20.87
C TYR A 344 -5.31 19.49 -22.39
N ILE A 345 -6.37 19.81 -23.14
CA ILE A 345 -6.36 19.90 -24.60
C ILE A 345 -5.41 21.01 -25.05
N GLU A 346 -5.62 22.24 -24.57
CA GLU A 346 -4.78 23.39 -24.92
C GLU A 346 -3.32 23.05 -24.70
N TYR A 347 -3.00 22.48 -23.54
CA TYR A 347 -1.62 22.14 -23.22
C TYR A 347 -1.07 21.01 -24.11
N PHE A 348 -1.83 19.94 -24.37
CA PHE A 348 -1.37 18.83 -25.20
C PHE A 348 -1.20 19.27 -26.67
N TYR A 349 -2.15 20.04 -27.20
CA TYR A 349 -2.20 20.44 -28.61
C TYR A 349 -1.21 21.55 -28.95
N HIS A 350 -1.19 22.64 -28.18
CA HIS A 350 -0.34 23.79 -28.51
C HIS A 350 1.15 23.43 -28.50
N GLU A 351 1.54 22.41 -27.75
CA GLU A 351 2.94 22.04 -27.54
C GLU A 351 3.40 20.82 -28.36
N LEU A 352 2.49 19.93 -28.79
CA LEU A 352 2.86 18.70 -29.50
C LEU A 352 2.40 18.62 -30.95
N THR A 353 1.41 19.42 -31.34
CA THR A 353 0.92 19.49 -32.71
C THR A 353 0.61 20.94 -33.14
N PRO A 354 1.60 21.85 -33.07
CA PRO A 354 1.37 23.29 -33.30
C PRO A 354 0.84 23.64 -34.71
N ASN A 355 0.87 22.70 -35.66
CA ASN A 355 0.47 22.92 -37.06
C ASN A 355 -0.74 22.07 -37.52
N SER A 356 -1.49 21.43 -36.62
CA SER A 356 -2.68 20.68 -37.03
C SER A 356 -3.85 21.63 -37.27
N SER A 357 -4.22 21.83 -38.54
CA SER A 357 -5.46 22.50 -38.98
C SER A 357 -6.75 21.86 -38.45
N GLY A 358 -6.65 20.76 -37.70
CA GLY A 358 -7.75 20.00 -37.11
C GLY A 358 -8.16 20.39 -35.68
N GLN A 359 -7.62 21.46 -35.09
CA GLN A 359 -7.85 21.80 -33.67
C GLN A 359 -9.34 21.86 -33.28
N ALA A 360 -10.23 22.34 -34.16
CA ALA A 360 -11.66 22.38 -33.90
C ALA A 360 -12.35 20.99 -33.91
N ALA A 361 -12.00 20.14 -34.88
CA ALA A 361 -12.52 18.77 -34.96
C ALA A 361 -12.06 17.93 -33.76
N ASP A 362 -10.86 18.21 -33.30
CA ASP A 362 -10.23 17.60 -32.15
C ASP A 362 -10.86 18.02 -30.83
N ILE A 363 -11.16 19.31 -30.64
CA ILE A 363 -11.95 19.79 -29.49
C ILE A 363 -13.31 19.09 -29.44
N CYS A 364 -13.99 18.92 -30.58
CA CYS A 364 -15.26 18.19 -30.63
C CYS A 364 -15.14 16.71 -30.24
N ARG A 365 -14.07 16.04 -30.71
CA ARG A 365 -13.78 14.66 -30.31
C ARG A 365 -13.58 14.57 -28.80
N CYS A 366 -12.96 15.58 -28.18
CA CYS A 366 -12.79 15.61 -26.74
C CYS A 366 -14.11 15.73 -25.97
N ASP A 367 -15.06 16.55 -26.45
CA ASP A 367 -16.40 16.65 -25.84
C ASP A 367 -17.13 15.29 -25.89
N ALA A 368 -17.01 14.54 -27.00
CA ALA A 368 -17.57 13.20 -27.12
C ALA A 368 -16.91 12.18 -26.17
N VAL A 369 -15.57 12.11 -26.17
CA VAL A 369 -14.79 11.24 -25.27
C VAL A 369 -15.07 11.57 -23.80
N PHE A 370 -15.28 12.83 -23.48
CA PHE A 370 -15.60 13.28 -22.14
C PHE A 370 -16.99 12.83 -21.68
N ASN A 371 -18.02 13.07 -22.50
CA ASN A 371 -19.39 12.63 -22.17
C ASN A 371 -19.44 11.10 -22.01
N PHE A 372 -18.72 10.39 -22.86
CA PHE A 372 -18.55 8.95 -22.74
C PHE A 372 -17.79 8.56 -21.46
N THR A 373 -16.72 9.29 -21.12
CA THR A 373 -15.96 9.08 -19.88
C THR A 373 -16.85 9.18 -18.65
N ARG A 374 -17.70 10.21 -18.57
CA ARG A 374 -18.69 10.34 -17.50
C ARG A 374 -19.55 9.08 -17.42
N HIS A 375 -20.13 8.66 -18.54
CA HIS A 375 -20.97 7.46 -18.58
C HIS A 375 -20.23 6.22 -18.05
N VAL A 376 -19.02 5.94 -18.54
CA VAL A 376 -18.19 4.80 -18.12
C VAL A 376 -17.86 4.85 -16.63
N VAL A 377 -17.37 5.98 -16.12
CA VAL A 377 -17.00 6.14 -14.70
C VAL A 377 -18.18 5.84 -13.79
N PHE A 378 -19.35 6.41 -14.06
CA PHE A 378 -20.53 6.22 -13.21
C PHE A 378 -21.04 4.78 -13.25
N GLN A 379 -21.01 4.13 -14.43
CA GLN A 379 -21.43 2.72 -14.54
C GLN A 379 -20.47 1.80 -13.78
N LEU A 380 -19.15 1.94 -13.98
CA LEU A 380 -18.16 1.09 -13.31
C LEU A 380 -18.14 1.30 -11.79
N ALA A 381 -18.22 2.56 -11.33
CA ALA A 381 -18.19 2.86 -9.90
C ALA A 381 -19.46 2.39 -9.15
N ARG A 382 -20.62 2.36 -9.81
CA ARG A 382 -21.87 1.83 -9.23
C ARG A 382 -21.77 0.34 -8.91
N VAL A 383 -21.02 -0.38 -9.73
CA VAL A 383 -20.86 -1.83 -9.67
C VAL A 383 -19.86 -2.24 -8.58
N ASP A 384 -18.77 -1.47 -8.42
CA ASP A 384 -17.74 -1.67 -7.39
C ASP A 384 -18.26 -1.48 -5.95
N ALA A 385 -19.28 -0.63 -5.76
CA ALA A 385 -19.87 -0.36 -4.45
C ALA A 385 -20.55 -1.58 -3.79
N LYS A 386 -20.90 -2.62 -4.56
CA LYS A 386 -21.54 -3.83 -4.02
C LYS A 386 -20.46 -4.85 -3.66
N LYS A 387 -20.47 -5.37 -2.43
CA LYS A 387 -19.69 -6.55 -2.02
C LYS A 387 -20.11 -7.76 -2.87
N THR A 388 -19.53 -7.89 -4.05
CA THR A 388 -19.88 -8.93 -5.02
C THR A 388 -19.11 -10.21 -4.73
N PRO A 389 -19.76 -11.38 -4.82
CA PRO A 389 -19.07 -12.65 -4.67
C PRO A 389 -18.07 -12.85 -5.81
N VAL A 390 -17.03 -13.64 -5.54
CA VAL A 390 -16.12 -14.13 -6.58
C VAL A 390 -16.81 -15.30 -7.29
N ALA A 391 -17.01 -15.19 -8.60
CA ALA A 391 -17.51 -16.26 -9.43
C ALA A 391 -16.35 -17.05 -10.06
N ILE A 392 -16.55 -18.34 -10.31
CA ILE A 392 -15.64 -19.17 -11.10
C ILE A 392 -16.26 -19.33 -12.49
N LEU A 393 -15.59 -18.84 -13.53
CA LEU A 393 -16.07 -18.92 -14.91
C LEU A 393 -15.07 -19.72 -15.76
N GLY A 394 -15.56 -20.72 -16.49
CA GLY A 394 -14.76 -21.34 -17.55
C GLY A 394 -14.46 -20.35 -18.67
N PHE A 395 -13.31 -20.49 -19.34
CA PHE A 395 -12.87 -19.56 -20.37
C PHE A 395 -13.86 -19.41 -21.52
N GLY A 396 -14.63 -20.44 -21.87
CA GLY A 396 -15.69 -20.29 -22.88
C GLY A 396 -16.83 -19.35 -22.46
N SER A 397 -17.21 -19.33 -21.18
CA SER A 397 -18.19 -18.36 -20.66
C SER A 397 -17.60 -16.96 -20.59
N LEU A 398 -16.33 -16.85 -20.20
CA LEU A 398 -15.62 -15.57 -20.17
C LEU A 398 -15.45 -14.99 -21.57
N ALA A 399 -15.06 -15.79 -22.56
CA ALA A 399 -14.92 -15.36 -23.95
C ALA A 399 -16.24 -14.85 -24.52
N ARG A 400 -17.35 -15.57 -24.28
CA ARG A 400 -18.71 -15.10 -24.65
C ARG A 400 -19.08 -13.78 -23.98
N ALA A 401 -18.66 -13.55 -22.75
CA ALA A 401 -18.88 -12.27 -22.06
C ALA A 401 -18.17 -11.10 -22.75
N PHE A 402 -17.18 -11.35 -23.59
CA PHE A 402 -16.47 -10.31 -24.36
C PHE A 402 -16.70 -10.39 -25.87
N GLY A 403 -17.61 -11.26 -26.32
CA GLY A 403 -17.85 -11.45 -27.76
C GLY A 403 -16.69 -12.12 -28.50
N LEU A 404 -15.82 -12.85 -27.78
CA LEU A 404 -14.70 -13.59 -28.35
C LEU A 404 -14.99 -15.08 -28.46
N THR A 405 -14.21 -15.77 -29.30
CA THR A 405 -14.11 -17.24 -29.22
C THR A 405 -13.19 -17.65 -28.07
N THR A 406 -13.38 -18.86 -27.55
CA THR A 406 -12.55 -19.39 -26.46
C THR A 406 -11.09 -19.47 -26.87
N GLU A 407 -10.83 -19.93 -28.09
CA GLU A 407 -9.51 -20.07 -28.69
C GLU A 407 -8.83 -18.70 -28.81
N ARG A 408 -9.58 -17.66 -29.20
CA ARG A 408 -9.04 -16.29 -29.29
C ARG A 408 -8.66 -15.76 -27.91
N LEU A 409 -9.53 -15.91 -26.91
CA LEU A 409 -9.23 -15.49 -25.54
C LEU A 409 -7.99 -16.21 -24.99
N VAL A 410 -7.92 -17.54 -25.15
CA VAL A 410 -6.77 -18.36 -24.72
C VAL A 410 -5.49 -17.90 -25.42
N SER A 411 -5.56 -17.63 -26.73
CA SER A 411 -4.41 -17.09 -27.49
C SER A 411 -3.94 -15.77 -26.90
N LEU A 412 -4.84 -14.81 -26.68
CA LEU A 412 -4.51 -13.50 -26.11
C LEU A 412 -3.89 -13.62 -24.73
N LEU A 413 -4.48 -14.43 -23.84
CA LEU A 413 -3.95 -14.66 -22.51
C LEU A 413 -2.57 -15.30 -22.58
N ASN A 414 -2.37 -16.33 -23.41
CA ASN A 414 -1.07 -16.94 -23.62
C ASN A 414 -0.05 -15.95 -24.19
N ASP A 415 -0.44 -15.06 -25.10
CA ASP A 415 0.43 -14.05 -25.69
C ASP A 415 0.82 -12.98 -24.67
N TYR A 416 -0.07 -12.60 -23.76
CA TYR A 416 0.16 -11.55 -22.76
C TYR A 416 0.86 -12.06 -21.50
N PHE A 417 0.60 -13.31 -21.09
CA PHE A 417 1.20 -13.92 -19.90
C PHE A 417 2.51 -14.67 -20.18
N ARG A 418 2.91 -14.91 -21.44
CA ARG A 418 4.13 -15.69 -21.76
C ARG A 418 5.44 -14.94 -21.46
N PRO A 419 6.33 -15.50 -20.63
CA PRO A 419 7.74 -15.55 -21.00
C PRO A 419 7.88 -16.52 -22.20
N LYS A 420 8.72 -16.20 -23.18
CA LYS A 420 8.84 -16.95 -24.44
C LYS A 420 8.86 -18.49 -24.23
N ASN A 421 8.02 -19.22 -24.99
CA ASN A 421 8.05 -20.69 -25.24
C ASN A 421 7.24 -21.67 -24.35
N LEU A 422 6.27 -21.25 -23.53
CA LEU A 422 5.39 -22.20 -22.80
C LEU A 422 3.90 -21.85 -22.97
N THR A 423 3.06 -22.79 -23.43
CA THR A 423 1.60 -22.61 -23.36
C THR A 423 1.20 -22.64 -21.90
N PHE A 424 0.56 -21.57 -21.43
CA PHE A 424 0.28 -21.40 -20.01
C PHE A 424 -1.16 -21.76 -19.66
N PHE A 425 -2.09 -21.48 -20.59
CA PHE A 425 -3.51 -21.73 -20.44
C PHE A 425 -4.10 -22.59 -21.56
N ASP A 426 -5.11 -23.38 -21.20
CA ASP A 426 -5.92 -24.23 -22.06
C ASP A 426 -7.39 -23.75 -22.09
N PRO A 427 -8.19 -24.11 -23.12
CA PRO A 427 -9.61 -23.73 -23.21
C PRO A 427 -10.48 -24.17 -22.03
N GLU A 428 -10.07 -25.24 -21.33
CA GLU A 428 -10.78 -25.79 -20.16
C GLU A 428 -10.43 -25.05 -18.85
N ASP A 429 -9.46 -24.12 -18.88
CA ASP A 429 -9.09 -23.35 -17.70
C ASP A 429 -10.20 -22.41 -17.24
N GLN A 430 -10.05 -21.97 -16.00
CA GLN A 430 -11.04 -21.17 -15.29
C GLN A 430 -10.47 -19.84 -14.82
N ALA A 431 -11.34 -18.84 -14.80
CA ALA A 431 -11.09 -17.52 -14.25
C ALA A 431 -11.87 -17.36 -12.94
N LEU A 432 -11.23 -16.76 -11.94
CA LEU A 432 -11.90 -16.15 -10.81
C LEU A 432 -12.31 -14.74 -11.23
N VAL A 433 -13.60 -14.42 -11.16
CA VAL A 433 -14.12 -13.11 -11.53
C VAL A 433 -14.82 -12.49 -10.33
N LYS A 434 -14.22 -11.45 -9.75
CA LYS A 434 -14.89 -10.59 -8.78
C LYS A 434 -15.72 -9.56 -9.54
N ALA A 435 -16.96 -9.36 -9.10
CA ALA A 435 -17.92 -8.45 -9.73
C ALA A 435 -18.18 -8.80 -11.21
N THR A 436 -18.86 -9.93 -11.46
CA THR A 436 -19.26 -10.32 -12.84
C THR A 436 -20.07 -9.23 -13.55
N ASN A 437 -20.83 -8.45 -12.79
CA ASN A 437 -21.55 -7.27 -13.25
C ASN A 437 -20.63 -6.16 -13.82
N THR A 438 -19.37 -6.07 -13.40
CA THR A 438 -18.38 -5.19 -14.05
C THR A 438 -18.11 -5.64 -15.47
N LEU A 439 -18.01 -6.95 -15.71
CA LEU A 439 -17.81 -7.48 -17.06
C LEU A 439 -19.03 -7.27 -17.94
N ASP A 440 -20.24 -7.39 -17.38
CA ASP A 440 -21.47 -7.08 -18.11
C ASP A 440 -21.52 -5.62 -18.54
N VAL A 441 -21.12 -4.69 -17.66
CA VAL A 441 -21.03 -3.25 -17.97
C VAL A 441 -19.97 -2.99 -19.03
N VAL A 442 -18.78 -3.57 -18.91
CA VAL A 442 -17.71 -3.43 -19.91
C VAL A 442 -18.17 -3.97 -21.26
N ARG A 443 -18.79 -5.15 -21.29
CA ARG A 443 -19.35 -5.74 -22.50
C ARG A 443 -20.33 -4.77 -23.15
N HIS A 444 -21.31 -4.28 -22.39
CA HIS A 444 -22.31 -3.36 -22.88
C HIS A 444 -21.69 -2.09 -23.48
N ILE A 445 -20.70 -1.50 -22.77
CA ILE A 445 -19.95 -0.33 -23.25
C ILE A 445 -19.28 -0.62 -24.60
N ILE A 446 -18.58 -1.76 -24.73
CA ILE A 446 -17.86 -2.13 -25.96
C ILE A 446 -18.82 -2.46 -27.10
N THR A 447 -19.94 -3.13 -26.83
CA THR A 447 -20.89 -3.54 -27.88
C THR A 447 -21.77 -2.40 -28.40
N GLU A 448 -22.07 -1.41 -27.55
CA GLU A 448 -22.96 -0.30 -27.91
C GLU A 448 -22.22 0.97 -28.37
N THR A 449 -20.90 0.99 -28.27
CA THR A 449 -20.07 2.14 -28.63
C THR A 449 -19.11 1.76 -29.75
N ASP A 450 -18.86 2.67 -30.69
CA ASP A 450 -17.88 2.43 -31.74
C ASP A 450 -16.47 2.25 -31.13
N ALA A 451 -15.70 1.32 -31.70
CA ALA A 451 -14.37 0.96 -31.20
C ALA A 451 -13.43 2.18 -31.10
N SER A 452 -13.54 3.13 -32.03
CA SER A 452 -12.71 4.35 -32.04
C SER A 452 -12.99 5.25 -30.83
N THR A 453 -14.26 5.43 -30.44
CA THR A 453 -14.63 6.18 -29.23
C THR A 453 -14.13 5.48 -27.98
N VAL A 454 -14.25 4.15 -27.91
CA VAL A 454 -13.76 3.37 -26.77
C VAL A 454 -12.24 3.49 -26.63
N LEU A 455 -11.49 3.29 -27.71
CA LEU A 455 -10.03 3.41 -27.72
C LEU A 455 -9.57 4.84 -27.40
N SER A 456 -10.27 5.85 -27.92
CA SER A 456 -10.00 7.26 -27.60
C SER A 456 -10.21 7.55 -26.11
N HIS A 457 -11.21 6.92 -25.49
CA HIS A 457 -11.44 7.01 -24.06
C HIS A 457 -10.36 6.31 -23.23
N LEU A 458 -9.91 5.12 -23.63
CA LEU A 458 -8.77 4.46 -22.98
C LEU A 458 -7.51 5.33 -23.08
N GLY A 459 -7.25 5.93 -24.25
CA GLY A 459 -6.16 6.88 -24.46
C GLY A 459 -6.29 8.12 -23.57
N TRP A 460 -7.48 8.70 -23.46
CA TRP A 460 -7.76 9.82 -22.57
C TRP A 460 -7.49 9.47 -21.09
N TRP A 461 -7.95 8.32 -20.61
CA TRP A 461 -7.66 7.86 -19.25
C TRP A 461 -6.16 7.64 -19.03
N MET A 462 -5.48 7.03 -19.99
CA MET A 462 -4.03 6.84 -19.92
C MET A 462 -3.30 8.20 -19.80
N LEU A 463 -3.72 9.21 -20.58
CA LEU A 463 -3.20 10.57 -20.48
C LEU A 463 -3.41 11.12 -19.07
N GLN A 464 -4.64 11.10 -18.55
CA GLN A 464 -4.92 11.71 -17.25
C GLN A 464 -4.19 11.03 -16.09
N VAL A 465 -4.02 9.70 -16.14
CA VAL A 465 -3.33 8.95 -15.09
C VAL A 465 -1.81 9.13 -15.19
N TYR A 466 -1.23 9.02 -16.39
CA TYR A 466 0.22 8.83 -16.57
C TYR A 466 0.96 10.00 -17.25
N ALA A 467 0.28 10.96 -17.88
CA ALA A 467 0.95 12.16 -18.39
C ALA A 467 1.65 12.99 -17.29
N PRO A 468 1.15 13.06 -16.03
CA PRO A 468 1.92 13.47 -14.86
C PRO A 468 3.33 12.89 -14.72
N ILE A 469 3.57 11.68 -15.21
CA ILE A 469 4.89 11.02 -15.20
C ILE A 469 5.77 11.56 -16.33
N ALA A 470 5.18 12.03 -17.42
CA ALA A 470 5.91 12.56 -18.57
C ALA A 470 6.23 14.05 -18.43
N ASP A 471 5.35 14.85 -17.83
CA ASP A 471 5.53 16.30 -17.74
C ASP A 471 4.94 16.89 -16.46
N ASN A 472 5.70 17.79 -15.84
CA ASN A 472 5.26 18.50 -14.66
C ASN A 472 4.04 19.40 -14.92
N ARG A 473 3.86 19.95 -16.12
CA ARG A 473 2.71 20.80 -16.41
C ARG A 473 1.39 20.03 -16.37
N PHE A 474 1.37 18.75 -16.79
CA PHE A 474 0.18 17.89 -16.57
C PHE A 474 -0.08 17.70 -15.09
N PHE A 475 0.96 17.56 -14.27
CA PHE A 475 0.84 17.49 -12.82
C PHE A 475 0.25 18.78 -12.24
N VAL A 476 0.74 19.94 -12.66
CA VAL A 476 0.20 21.25 -12.27
C VAL A 476 -1.28 21.36 -12.64
N GLN A 477 -1.67 20.98 -13.85
CA GLN A 477 -3.07 21.03 -14.26
C GLN A 477 -3.96 20.03 -13.53
N LYS A 478 -3.43 18.85 -13.16
CA LYS A 478 -4.17 17.91 -12.32
C LYS A 478 -4.57 18.51 -10.98
N TYR A 479 -3.69 19.30 -10.35
CA TYR A 479 -3.92 19.86 -9.02
C TYR A 479 -4.36 21.33 -9.00
N GLY A 480 -4.46 21.97 -10.17
CA GLY A 480 -4.96 23.32 -10.36
C GLY A 480 -3.98 24.45 -10.02
N SER A 481 -2.84 24.18 -9.37
CA SER A 481 -1.82 25.19 -9.11
C SER A 481 -0.41 24.60 -8.99
N ALA A 482 0.61 25.43 -9.28
CA ALA A 482 2.00 25.02 -9.18
C ALA A 482 2.43 24.76 -7.73
N GLU A 483 1.91 25.54 -6.77
CA GLU A 483 2.20 25.37 -5.34
C GLU A 483 1.66 24.03 -4.82
N LYS A 484 0.39 23.71 -5.10
CA LYS A 484 -0.21 22.44 -4.69
C LYS A 484 0.45 21.25 -5.39
N ALA A 485 0.83 21.41 -6.66
CA ALA A 485 1.58 20.40 -7.39
C ALA A 485 2.98 20.19 -6.80
N GLU A 486 3.72 21.24 -6.45
CA GLU A 486 5.02 21.08 -5.79
C GLU A 486 4.88 20.39 -4.43
N LEU A 487 3.84 20.75 -3.67
CA LEU A 487 3.50 20.10 -2.42
C LEU A 487 3.12 18.64 -2.60
N LEU A 488 2.46 18.21 -3.68
CA LEU A 488 2.00 16.82 -3.81
C LEU A 488 2.94 15.94 -4.63
N ARG A 489 3.91 16.51 -5.35
CA ARG A 489 4.78 15.76 -6.27
C ARG A 489 5.54 14.64 -5.57
N PRO A 490 6.20 14.86 -4.43
CA PRO A 490 6.99 13.80 -3.84
C PRO A 490 6.18 12.58 -3.41
N LEU A 491 4.92 12.78 -3.04
CA LEU A 491 4.02 11.68 -2.70
C LEU A 491 3.54 10.91 -3.93
N PHE A 492 3.26 11.62 -5.02
CA PHE A 492 3.06 10.99 -6.32
C PHE A 492 4.27 10.14 -6.72
N CYS A 493 5.48 10.69 -6.58
CA CYS A 493 6.73 10.00 -6.90
C CYS A 493 6.99 8.78 -6.02
N GLU A 494 6.72 8.89 -4.72
CA GLU A 494 6.78 7.75 -3.79
C GLU A 494 5.85 6.63 -4.25
N THR A 495 4.61 6.96 -4.60
CA THR A 495 3.64 5.95 -5.06
C THR A 495 4.08 5.31 -6.38
N GLN A 496 4.70 6.07 -7.29
CA GLN A 496 5.25 5.48 -8.52
C GLN A 496 6.41 4.53 -8.21
N VAL A 497 7.39 4.97 -7.39
CA VAL A 497 8.55 4.16 -7.00
C VAL A 497 8.11 2.92 -6.24
N GLU A 498 7.17 3.04 -5.30
CA GLU A 498 6.57 1.90 -4.61
C GLU A 498 5.90 0.96 -5.59
N SER A 499 5.15 1.45 -6.59
CA SER A 499 4.51 0.59 -7.59
C SER A 499 5.52 -0.19 -8.45
N SER A 500 6.73 0.36 -8.61
CA SER A 500 7.80 -0.18 -9.47
C SER A 500 8.79 -1.06 -8.70
N PHE A 501 9.11 -0.70 -7.45
CA PHE A 501 10.19 -1.27 -6.65
C PHE A 501 9.72 -1.81 -5.30
N LYS A 502 8.42 -2.09 -5.12
CA LYS A 502 7.82 -2.46 -3.82
C LYS A 502 8.63 -3.48 -3.00
N LEU A 503 9.01 -4.60 -3.61
CA LEU A 503 9.78 -5.64 -2.92
C LEU A 503 11.18 -5.14 -2.51
N LEU A 504 11.92 -4.51 -3.43
CA LEU A 504 13.23 -3.91 -3.13
C LEU A 504 13.13 -2.88 -2.02
N LEU A 505 12.15 -1.99 -2.13
CA LEU A 505 11.85 -0.95 -1.18
C LEU A 505 11.59 -1.52 0.22
N LEU A 506 10.76 -2.57 0.32
CA LEU A 506 10.49 -3.24 1.59
C LEU A 506 11.73 -3.96 2.14
N VAL A 507 12.52 -4.63 1.31
CA VAL A 507 13.76 -5.30 1.77
C VAL A 507 14.76 -4.26 2.29
N THR A 508 15.04 -3.20 1.52
CA THR A 508 15.91 -2.11 1.94
C THR A 508 15.39 -1.44 3.21
N HIS A 509 14.08 -1.22 3.31
CA HIS A 509 13.46 -0.70 4.52
C HIS A 509 13.79 -1.57 5.74
N MET A 510 13.56 -2.87 5.60
CA MET A 510 13.73 -3.81 6.68
C MET A 510 15.19 -3.91 7.10
N ASP A 511 16.12 -3.91 6.15
CA ASP A 511 17.55 -4.01 6.43
C ASP A 511 18.09 -2.76 7.15
N VAL A 512 17.58 -1.57 6.80
CA VAL A 512 18.00 -0.30 7.41
C VAL A 512 17.33 -0.07 8.77
N HIS A 513 16.03 -0.34 8.89
CA HIS A 513 15.24 0.12 10.04
C HIS A 513 14.68 -1.01 10.93
N PHE A 514 14.56 -2.25 10.44
CA PHE A 514 13.95 -3.35 11.18
C PHE A 514 14.91 -4.50 11.45
N ARG A 515 15.61 -4.42 12.58
CA ARG A 515 16.47 -5.51 13.06
C ARG A 515 15.67 -6.80 13.23
N SER A 516 16.34 -7.94 13.17
CA SER A 516 15.71 -9.26 13.35
C SER A 516 14.95 -9.39 14.68
N GLN A 517 15.36 -8.66 15.73
CA GLN A 517 14.64 -8.63 17.00
C GLN A 517 13.28 -7.95 16.89
N GLN A 518 13.18 -6.80 16.22
CA GLN A 518 11.91 -6.10 16.03
C GLN A 518 10.94 -6.91 15.16
N GLN A 519 11.45 -7.60 14.13
CA GLN A 519 10.65 -8.54 13.33
C GLN A 519 10.08 -9.66 14.22
N ARG A 520 10.87 -10.20 15.16
CA ARG A 520 10.38 -11.18 16.14
C ARG A 520 9.33 -10.59 17.08
N ASN A 521 9.58 -9.40 17.64
CA ASN A 521 8.63 -8.73 18.54
C ASN A 521 7.27 -8.51 17.87
N ILE A 522 7.26 -8.09 16.60
CA ILE A 522 6.03 -7.94 15.80
C ILE A 522 5.37 -9.29 15.59
N ASN A 523 6.10 -10.33 15.17
CA ASN A 523 5.55 -11.67 14.99
C ASN A 523 4.89 -12.19 16.29
N ASP A 524 5.54 -11.98 17.43
CA ASP A 524 5.08 -12.42 18.75
C ASP A 524 3.82 -11.66 19.19
N LEU A 525 3.80 -10.33 18.96
CA LEU A 525 2.63 -9.50 19.20
C LEU A 525 1.44 -10.01 18.38
N LEU A 526 1.60 -10.16 17.07
CA LEU A 526 0.50 -10.57 16.18
C LEU A 526 0.05 -12.01 16.46
N THR A 527 0.98 -12.90 16.80
CA THR A 527 0.65 -14.27 17.24
C THR A 527 -0.19 -14.23 18.51
N SER A 528 0.18 -13.40 19.48
CA SER A 528 -0.56 -13.24 20.75
C SER A 528 -1.97 -12.69 20.50
N VAL A 529 -2.13 -11.73 19.58
CA VAL A 529 -3.44 -11.20 19.18
C VAL A 529 -4.30 -12.29 18.54
N ARG A 530 -3.74 -13.12 17.65
CA ARG A 530 -4.48 -14.23 17.03
C ARG A 530 -4.90 -15.28 18.07
N GLU A 531 -4.04 -15.62 19.01
CA GLU A 531 -4.34 -16.57 20.09
C GLU A 531 -5.44 -16.03 21.01
N ALA A 532 -5.39 -14.74 21.35
CA ALA A 532 -6.45 -14.08 22.09
C ALA A 532 -7.76 -14.06 21.30
N ALA A 533 -7.74 -13.81 19.99
CA ALA A 533 -8.92 -13.88 19.14
C ALA A 533 -9.54 -15.28 19.15
N LEU A 534 -8.72 -16.34 19.02
CA LEU A 534 -9.19 -17.72 19.14
C LEU A 534 -9.85 -17.97 20.50
N ALA A 535 -9.23 -17.53 21.59
CA ALA A 535 -9.76 -17.72 22.94
C ALA A 535 -11.07 -16.96 23.18
N GLU A 536 -11.20 -15.73 22.67
CA GLU A 536 -12.44 -14.95 22.78
C GLU A 536 -13.56 -15.58 21.95
N TYR A 537 -13.26 -16.03 20.73
CA TYR A 537 -14.24 -16.65 19.85
C TYR A 537 -14.75 -18.01 20.34
N GLU A 538 -13.93 -18.78 21.07
CA GLU A 538 -14.40 -20.01 21.72
C GLU A 538 -15.41 -19.73 22.85
N LYS A 539 -15.34 -18.56 23.50
CA LYS A 539 -16.25 -18.14 24.58
C LYS A 539 -17.60 -17.63 24.09
N LEU A 540 -17.72 -17.26 22.82
CA LEU A 540 -18.96 -16.73 22.27
C LEU A 540 -20.10 -17.75 22.38
N HIS A 541 -21.34 -17.31 22.51
CA HIS A 541 -22.51 -18.20 22.59
C HIS A 541 -23.00 -18.62 21.20
N LEU A 542 -22.09 -19.18 20.38
CA LEU A 542 -22.39 -19.66 19.03
C LEU A 542 -22.59 -21.18 18.98
N PRO A 543 -23.33 -21.71 17.99
CA PRO A 543 -23.39 -23.14 17.73
C PRO A 543 -21.99 -23.76 17.52
N ALA A 544 -21.80 -25.00 17.96
CA ALA A 544 -20.48 -25.65 17.98
C ALA A 544 -19.85 -25.79 16.57
N ASP A 545 -20.66 -26.00 15.54
CA ASP A 545 -20.26 -26.03 14.14
C ASP A 545 -19.80 -24.65 13.64
N VAL A 546 -20.53 -23.58 13.99
CA VAL A 546 -20.12 -22.20 13.68
C VAL A 546 -18.80 -21.84 14.37
N LYS A 547 -18.64 -22.18 15.66
CA LYS A 547 -17.35 -22.01 16.38
C LYS A 547 -16.22 -22.76 15.70
N LYS A 548 -16.46 -23.99 15.27
CA LYS A 548 -15.47 -24.81 14.56
C LYS A 548 -15.08 -24.19 13.22
N LEU A 549 -16.04 -23.64 12.47
CA LEU A 549 -15.76 -22.92 11.22
C LEU A 549 -14.95 -21.64 11.48
N LEU A 550 -15.39 -20.82 12.44
CA LEU A 550 -14.76 -19.57 12.85
C LEU A 550 -13.30 -19.77 13.28
N THR A 551 -13.07 -20.64 14.26
CA THR A 551 -11.73 -20.91 14.78
C THR A 551 -10.88 -21.71 13.80
N GLY A 552 -11.50 -22.60 13.01
CA GLY A 552 -10.84 -23.30 11.92
C GLY A 552 -10.31 -22.35 10.85
N ARG A 553 -11.11 -21.34 10.47
CA ARG A 553 -10.69 -20.31 9.51
C ARG A 553 -9.56 -19.46 10.08
N LEU A 554 -9.72 -18.95 11.31
CA LEU A 554 -8.70 -18.12 11.95
C LEU A 554 -7.34 -18.83 12.12
N ARG A 555 -7.34 -20.15 12.36
CA ARG A 555 -6.11 -20.97 12.40
C ARG A 555 -5.45 -21.14 11.02
N ARG A 556 -6.23 -21.18 9.94
CA ARG A 556 -5.73 -21.37 8.56
C ARG A 556 -5.28 -20.07 7.88
N LEU A 557 -5.82 -18.94 8.34
CA LEU A 557 -5.51 -17.62 7.80
C LEU A 557 -4.00 -17.37 7.84
N ARG A 558 -3.43 -17.10 6.68
CA ARG A 558 -1.98 -16.94 6.50
C ARG A 558 -1.58 -15.53 6.87
N ILE A 559 -0.56 -15.38 7.70
CA ILE A 559 -0.03 -14.07 8.05
C ILE A 559 1.31 -13.91 7.35
N ASN A 560 1.37 -13.03 6.36
CA ASN A 560 2.60 -12.77 5.62
C ASN A 560 3.11 -11.36 5.91
N LEU A 561 3.96 -11.28 6.92
CA LEU A 561 4.48 -10.02 7.43
C LEU A 561 5.64 -9.50 6.59
N TRP A 562 6.46 -10.43 6.09
CA TRP A 562 7.75 -10.10 5.50
C TRP A 562 7.94 -10.79 4.14
N PRO A 563 8.85 -10.30 3.29
CA PRO A 563 9.33 -11.07 2.16
C PRO A 563 9.96 -12.38 2.63
N ARG A 564 9.69 -13.47 1.91
CA ARG A 564 10.35 -14.76 2.20
C ARG A 564 11.86 -14.61 2.03
N PRO A 565 12.69 -15.32 2.84
CA PRO A 565 14.13 -15.13 2.85
C PRO A 565 14.82 -15.19 1.49
N GLN A 566 14.36 -16.07 0.58
CA GLN A 566 14.93 -16.19 -0.76
C GLN A 566 14.83 -14.88 -1.57
N PHE A 567 13.75 -14.11 -1.39
CA PHE A 567 13.51 -12.86 -2.11
C PHE A 567 14.21 -11.65 -1.47
N ARG A 568 14.95 -11.85 -0.38
CA ARG A 568 15.82 -10.82 0.22
C ARG A 568 17.24 -10.84 -0.34
N SER A 569 17.62 -11.91 -1.05
CA SER A 569 18.98 -12.02 -1.57
C SER A 569 19.22 -11.03 -2.72
N ALA A 570 20.38 -10.39 -2.73
CA ALA A 570 20.78 -9.47 -3.80
C ALA A 570 20.73 -10.12 -5.20
N ALA A 571 21.02 -11.43 -5.29
CA ALA A 571 20.94 -12.17 -6.55
C ALA A 571 19.50 -12.26 -7.07
N GLN A 572 18.53 -12.60 -6.20
CA GLN A 572 17.13 -12.67 -6.57
C GLN A 572 16.57 -11.28 -6.88
N LEU A 573 16.87 -10.26 -6.07
CA LEU A 573 16.47 -8.89 -6.37
C LEU A 573 17.05 -8.43 -7.73
N ARG A 574 18.30 -8.78 -8.05
CA ARG A 574 18.88 -8.49 -9.38
C ARG A 574 18.17 -9.21 -10.50
N GLN A 575 17.71 -10.44 -10.29
CA GLN A 575 16.92 -11.17 -11.27
C GLN A 575 15.55 -10.52 -11.51
N ILE A 576 14.90 -10.06 -10.44
CA ILE A 576 13.60 -9.37 -10.52
C ILE A 576 13.76 -8.04 -11.24
N TYR A 577 14.77 -7.27 -10.87
CA TYR A 577 15.01 -5.94 -11.41
C TYR A 577 16.10 -5.95 -12.49
N SER A 578 16.25 -7.05 -13.24
CA SER A 578 17.34 -7.26 -14.23
C SER A 578 17.11 -6.56 -15.56
N PHE A 579 16.04 -5.76 -15.68
CA PHE A 579 15.70 -5.15 -16.95
C PHE A 579 16.68 -4.03 -17.32
N GLU A 580 16.89 -3.85 -18.62
CA GLU A 580 17.74 -2.78 -19.14
C GLU A 580 17.09 -1.44 -18.84
N TYR A 581 17.65 -0.71 -17.88
CA TYR A 581 17.31 0.69 -17.70
C TYR A 581 17.97 1.48 -18.81
N ALA A 582 17.16 2.25 -19.55
CA ALA A 582 17.69 3.20 -20.50
C ALA A 582 18.76 4.06 -19.80
N SER A 583 19.86 4.35 -20.49
CA SER A 583 20.89 5.26 -19.98
C SER A 583 20.38 6.70 -19.76
N THR A 584 19.12 6.96 -20.16
CA THR A 584 18.44 8.25 -20.03
C THR A 584 17.68 8.35 -18.69
N LYS A 585 17.83 9.50 -18.03
CA LYS A 585 17.53 9.70 -16.61
C LYS A 585 16.12 10.22 -16.31
N THR A 586 15.17 10.14 -17.24
CA THR A 586 13.82 10.68 -16.99
C THR A 586 12.96 9.71 -16.21
N MET A 587 12.01 10.23 -15.43
CA MET A 587 11.07 9.36 -14.71
C MET A 587 10.23 8.48 -15.67
N LEU A 588 9.86 9.01 -16.84
CA LEU A 588 9.13 8.24 -17.85
C LEU A 588 9.95 7.04 -18.35
N ASP A 589 11.26 7.21 -18.56
CA ASP A 589 12.13 6.13 -19.01
C ASP A 589 12.23 5.01 -17.95
N TYR A 590 12.35 5.37 -16.66
CA TYR A 590 12.31 4.40 -15.55
C TYR A 590 10.99 3.64 -15.52
N TRP A 591 9.87 4.37 -15.62
CA TRP A 591 8.54 3.77 -15.60
C TRP A 591 8.32 2.81 -16.78
N ILE A 592 8.71 3.20 -18.02
CA ILE A 592 8.58 2.34 -19.20
C ILE A 592 9.43 1.07 -19.06
N SER A 593 10.69 1.24 -18.63
CA SER A 593 11.63 0.13 -18.45
C SER A 593 11.09 -0.87 -17.42
N GLU A 594 10.53 -0.36 -16.32
CA GLU A 594 9.92 -1.19 -15.29
C GLU A 594 8.68 -1.93 -15.79
N ARG A 595 7.75 -1.28 -16.49
CA ARG A 595 6.57 -1.99 -17.00
C ARG A 595 6.96 -3.14 -17.91
N ARG A 596 7.96 -2.93 -18.78
CA ARG A 596 8.51 -3.99 -19.65
C ARG A 596 9.19 -5.10 -18.84
N GLY A 597 9.97 -4.75 -17.82
CA GLY A 597 10.62 -5.71 -16.93
C GLY A 597 9.62 -6.56 -16.14
N ASN A 598 8.63 -5.92 -15.55
CA ASN A 598 7.57 -6.59 -14.79
C ASN A 598 6.71 -7.50 -15.67
N ALA A 599 6.45 -7.12 -16.92
CA ALA A 599 5.80 -7.99 -17.90
C ALA A 599 6.54 -9.32 -18.10
N ALA A 600 7.87 -9.28 -18.12
CA ALA A 600 8.71 -10.48 -18.27
C ALA A 600 8.71 -11.38 -17.04
N LEU A 601 8.35 -10.85 -15.86
CA LEU A 601 8.26 -11.62 -14.62
C LEU A 601 6.90 -12.26 -14.41
N ILE A 602 5.87 -11.85 -15.14
CA ILE A 602 4.53 -12.46 -15.02
C ILE A 602 4.67 -13.97 -15.22
N GLY A 603 4.16 -14.75 -14.27
CA GLY A 603 4.33 -16.21 -14.25
C GLY A 603 5.25 -16.69 -13.14
N SER A 604 6.21 -15.85 -12.74
CA SER A 604 7.29 -16.25 -11.85
C SER A 604 6.92 -16.18 -10.37
N SER A 605 7.61 -16.97 -9.55
CA SER A 605 7.52 -16.90 -8.08
C SER A 605 7.87 -15.51 -7.53
N ALA A 606 8.76 -14.79 -8.22
CA ALA A 606 9.13 -13.43 -7.88
C ALA A 606 7.99 -12.44 -8.10
N TYR A 607 7.30 -12.52 -9.24
CA TYR A 607 6.13 -11.70 -9.51
C TYR A 607 5.05 -11.94 -8.44
N PHE A 608 4.80 -13.20 -8.09
CA PHE A 608 3.83 -13.51 -7.05
C PHE A 608 4.23 -12.98 -5.68
N GLU A 609 5.51 -13.07 -5.30
CA GLU A 609 5.97 -12.50 -4.05
C GLU A 609 5.79 -10.98 -4.03
N ASP A 610 6.14 -10.28 -5.11
CA ASP A 610 5.88 -8.85 -5.24
C ASP A 610 4.39 -8.55 -5.10
N LYS A 611 3.50 -9.25 -5.82
CA LYS A 611 2.05 -8.98 -5.78
C LYS A 611 1.38 -9.37 -4.46
N ARG A 612 1.93 -10.32 -3.71
CA ARG A 612 1.45 -10.73 -2.39
C ARG A 612 1.66 -9.66 -1.31
N LEU A 613 2.67 -8.80 -1.49
CA LEU A 613 2.94 -7.71 -0.56
C LEU A 613 1.87 -6.61 -0.72
N PRO A 614 1.41 -6.00 0.38
CA PRO A 614 0.43 -4.94 0.31
C PRO A 614 1.04 -3.73 -0.39
N HIS A 615 0.25 -2.99 -1.18
CA HIS A 615 0.68 -1.66 -1.59
C HIS A 615 0.72 -0.78 -0.34
N GLY A 616 1.82 -0.10 -0.06
CA GLY A 616 1.86 0.79 1.09
C GLY A 616 0.96 2.01 0.92
N ASN A 617 0.51 2.34 -0.29
CA ASN A 617 -0.54 3.34 -0.49
C ASN A 617 -1.91 2.92 0.10
N SER A 618 -2.05 1.66 0.60
CA SER A 618 -3.22 1.19 1.29
C SER A 618 -3.62 2.17 2.40
N LYS A 619 -4.91 2.44 2.52
CA LYS A 619 -5.47 3.22 3.65
C LYS A 619 -5.41 2.44 4.96
N ASP A 620 -4.66 1.34 4.97
CA ASP A 620 -4.82 0.23 5.89
C ASP A 620 -3.44 -0.24 6.34
N THR A 621 -3.29 -0.37 7.66
CA THR A 621 -2.14 -0.96 8.35
C THR A 621 -1.89 -2.39 7.86
N PHE A 622 -2.96 -3.14 7.62
CA PHE A 622 -2.92 -4.47 7.05
C PHE A 622 -3.87 -4.54 5.87
N SER A 623 -3.58 -5.44 4.92
CA SER A 623 -4.53 -5.81 3.88
C SER A 623 -4.89 -7.27 4.00
N TYR A 624 -6.17 -7.60 3.89
CA TYR A 624 -6.61 -8.97 3.73
C TYR A 624 -6.91 -9.28 2.26
N ASP A 625 -6.27 -10.33 1.75
CA ASP A 625 -6.55 -10.90 0.43
C ASP A 625 -7.44 -12.15 0.60
N SER A 626 -8.70 -12.02 0.21
CA SER A 626 -9.71 -13.08 0.34
C SER A 626 -9.43 -14.30 -0.51
N ILE A 627 -8.65 -14.16 -1.58
CA ILE A 627 -8.35 -15.23 -2.53
C ILE A 627 -7.16 -16.03 -2.03
N LEU A 628 -6.12 -15.34 -1.57
CA LEU A 628 -4.94 -15.98 -0.99
C LEU A 628 -5.14 -16.37 0.48
N ASP A 629 -6.28 -16.01 1.08
CA ASP A 629 -6.60 -16.17 2.50
C ASP A 629 -5.44 -15.69 3.38
N THR A 630 -4.98 -14.47 3.07
CA THR A 630 -3.72 -13.92 3.57
C THR A 630 -3.94 -12.54 4.15
N VAL A 631 -3.43 -12.30 5.35
CA VAL A 631 -3.21 -10.98 5.91
C VAL A 631 -1.77 -10.56 5.69
N SER A 632 -1.60 -9.40 5.08
CA SER A 632 -0.30 -8.81 4.76
C SER A 632 -0.11 -7.49 5.52
N LEU A 633 1.12 -7.23 5.97
CA LEU A 633 1.49 -6.04 6.76
C LEU A 633 2.01 -4.93 5.85
N SER A 634 1.41 -3.74 5.91
CA SER A 634 1.89 -2.54 5.21
C SER A 634 3.15 -1.98 5.87
N MET A 635 4.05 -1.36 5.11
CA MET A 635 5.21 -0.67 5.69
C MET A 635 4.80 0.43 6.67
N VAL A 636 3.68 1.11 6.42
CA VAL A 636 3.15 2.15 7.30
C VAL A 636 2.82 1.60 8.70
N ALA A 637 2.48 0.32 8.79
CA ALA A 637 2.07 -0.31 10.04
C ALA A 637 3.18 -0.47 11.07
N VAL A 638 4.41 -0.53 10.61
CA VAL A 638 5.57 -0.71 11.49
C VAL A 638 6.11 0.64 11.98
N HIS A 639 5.42 1.74 11.68
CA HIS A 639 5.77 3.07 12.13
C HIS A 639 4.76 3.63 13.13
N GLU A 640 5.17 4.72 13.79
CA GLU A 640 4.31 5.48 14.69
C GLU A 640 3.10 6.06 13.91
N PRO A 641 1.90 6.08 14.51
CA PRO A 641 1.56 5.70 15.88
C PRO A 641 1.24 4.19 16.07
N PHE A 642 1.40 3.36 15.04
CA PHE A 642 1.01 1.95 15.11
C PHE A 642 2.01 1.11 15.90
N TYR A 643 3.29 1.30 15.62
CA TYR A 643 4.36 0.53 16.23
C TYR A 643 5.55 1.43 16.59
N TYR A 644 6.02 1.28 17.83
CA TYR A 644 7.20 1.93 18.38
C TYR A 644 8.29 0.88 18.52
N THR A 645 9.45 1.17 17.93
CA THR A 645 10.55 0.24 17.69
C THR A 645 11.43 -0.06 18.89
N ASP A 646 11.30 0.72 19.96
CA ASP A 646 12.14 0.61 21.14
C ASP A 646 11.82 -0.69 21.87
N ASP A 647 12.84 -1.45 22.27
CA ASP A 647 12.66 -2.78 22.89
C ASP A 647 11.87 -2.73 24.22
N ASP A 648 11.87 -1.57 24.87
CA ASP A 648 11.12 -1.24 26.08
C ASP A 648 9.87 -0.38 25.80
N ALA A 649 9.47 -0.21 24.53
CA ALA A 649 8.26 0.49 24.18
C ALA A 649 7.08 -0.14 24.91
N PHE A 650 6.34 0.70 25.63
CA PHE A 650 5.29 0.25 26.51
C PHE A 650 4.25 -0.55 25.74
N GLY A 651 4.15 -1.86 26.00
CA GLY A 651 3.36 -2.79 25.18
C GLY A 651 1.93 -2.34 24.92
N ALA A 652 1.29 -1.61 25.85
CA ALA A 652 -0.04 -1.05 25.63
C ALA A 652 -0.13 -0.16 24.37
N ILE A 653 0.94 0.59 24.06
CA ILE A 653 1.02 1.41 22.84
C ILE A 653 0.96 0.50 21.61
N ASN A 654 1.88 -0.46 21.50
CA ASN A 654 1.99 -1.33 20.31
C ASN A 654 0.77 -2.25 20.14
N TYR A 655 0.20 -2.77 21.23
CA TYR A 655 -1.05 -3.53 21.17
C TYR A 655 -2.25 -2.65 20.82
N GLY A 656 -2.32 -1.41 21.32
CA GLY A 656 -3.38 -0.46 21.00
C GLY A 656 -3.32 0.04 19.56
N GLY A 657 -2.12 0.17 18.99
CA GLY A 657 -1.90 0.57 17.59
C GLY A 657 -1.93 -0.62 16.64
N LEU A 658 -0.76 -1.23 16.43
CA LEU A 658 -0.56 -2.35 15.50
C LEU A 658 -1.45 -3.56 15.85
N GLY A 659 -1.52 -3.93 17.14
CA GLY A 659 -2.31 -5.08 17.58
C GLY A 659 -3.80 -4.94 17.27
N ALA A 660 -4.38 -3.77 17.57
CA ALA A 660 -5.79 -3.50 17.30
C ALA A 660 -6.08 -3.44 15.80
N SER A 661 -5.22 -2.80 14.99
CA SER A 661 -5.34 -2.84 13.53
C SER A 661 -5.32 -4.27 12.98
N PHE A 662 -4.48 -5.14 13.56
CA PHE A 662 -4.42 -6.54 13.17
C PHE A 662 -5.70 -7.29 13.55
N ALA A 663 -6.21 -7.10 14.76
CA ALA A 663 -7.46 -7.72 15.22
C ALA A 663 -8.64 -7.35 14.31
N MET A 664 -8.75 -6.07 13.92
CA MET A 664 -9.76 -5.61 12.96
C MET A 664 -9.63 -6.32 11.60
N THR A 665 -8.40 -6.56 11.14
CA THR A 665 -8.14 -7.23 9.86
C THR A 665 -8.39 -8.73 9.92
N LEU A 666 -8.14 -9.36 11.06
CA LEU A 666 -8.53 -10.76 11.28
C LEU A 666 -10.04 -10.92 11.12
N GLN A 667 -10.82 -9.99 11.68
CA GLN A 667 -12.27 -10.00 11.51
C GLN A 667 -12.68 -9.78 10.04
N GLU A 668 -12.08 -8.84 9.32
CA GLU A 668 -12.33 -8.68 7.87
C GLU A 668 -12.08 -10.00 7.12
N GLY A 669 -11.03 -10.72 7.50
CA GLY A 669 -10.73 -12.05 6.98
C GLY A 669 -11.85 -13.07 7.21
N LEU A 670 -12.47 -13.04 8.38
CA LEU A 670 -13.61 -13.90 8.73
C LEU A 670 -14.89 -13.47 7.99
N GLU A 671 -15.16 -12.17 7.91
CA GLU A 671 -16.33 -11.59 7.21
C GLU A 671 -16.37 -11.91 5.71
N SER A 672 -15.18 -12.09 5.13
CA SER A 672 -15.03 -12.41 3.71
C SER A 672 -15.45 -13.84 3.35
N ASP A 673 -15.52 -14.76 4.32
CA ASP A 673 -15.87 -16.15 4.08
C ASP A 673 -17.40 -16.29 3.93
N PRO A 674 -17.92 -16.64 2.74
CA PRO A 674 -19.35 -16.69 2.52
C PRO A 674 -20.05 -17.76 3.38
N ALA A 675 -19.41 -18.90 3.64
CA ALA A 675 -19.99 -19.97 4.42
C ALA A 675 -20.11 -19.55 5.89
N LEU A 676 -19.05 -18.95 6.43
CA LEU A 676 -19.05 -18.44 7.80
C LEU A 676 -20.05 -17.28 7.97
N ARG A 677 -20.08 -16.33 7.03
CA ARG A 677 -21.05 -15.23 7.03
C ARG A 677 -22.49 -15.74 7.00
N ASN A 678 -22.79 -16.74 6.17
CA ASN A 678 -24.13 -17.33 6.12
C ASN A 678 -24.48 -18.06 7.41
N ALA A 679 -23.52 -18.77 8.01
CA ALA A 679 -23.72 -19.49 9.27
C ALA A 679 -23.98 -18.53 10.45
N VAL A 680 -23.19 -17.45 10.56
CA VAL A 680 -23.38 -16.40 11.57
C VAL A 680 -24.70 -15.66 11.35
N ALA A 681 -25.03 -15.28 10.10
CA ALA A 681 -26.29 -14.60 9.79
C ALA A 681 -27.52 -15.47 10.09
N SER A 682 -27.46 -16.77 9.80
CA SER A 682 -28.55 -17.71 10.11
C SER A 682 -28.79 -17.78 11.62
N HIS A 683 -27.72 -17.78 12.42
CA HIS A 683 -27.82 -17.76 13.87
C HIS A 683 -28.41 -16.43 14.39
N ALA A 684 -27.88 -15.29 13.95
CA ALA A 684 -28.37 -13.96 14.33
C ALA A 684 -29.87 -13.79 14.01
N SER A 685 -30.31 -14.26 12.83
CA SER A 685 -31.72 -14.21 12.45
C SER A 685 -32.64 -15.08 13.31
N SER A 686 -32.11 -16.16 13.91
CA SER A 686 -32.85 -17.05 14.82
C SER A 686 -32.98 -16.50 16.25
N GLY A 687 -32.04 -15.64 16.67
CA GLY A 687 -32.02 -15.01 17.99
C GLY A 687 -32.82 -13.69 18.07
N ALA A 688 -33.06 -13.02 16.94
CA ALA A 688 -33.71 -11.70 16.86
C ALA A 688 -35.20 -11.66 17.26
N ALA A 689 -35.81 -12.78 17.69
CA ALA A 689 -37.14 -12.79 18.29
C ALA A 689 -37.19 -12.21 19.72
N HIS A 690 -36.03 -11.92 20.35
CA HIS A 690 -35.96 -11.28 21.66
C HIS A 690 -35.25 -9.91 21.59
N GLY A 691 -36.01 -8.88 21.20
CA GLY A 691 -35.94 -7.54 21.80
C GLY A 691 -34.63 -6.75 21.76
N SER A 692 -33.76 -6.91 20.76
CA SER A 692 -32.60 -6.02 20.62
C SER A 692 -32.97 -4.77 19.81
N GLU A 693 -33.15 -3.63 20.48
CA GLU A 693 -32.95 -2.33 19.86
C GLU A 693 -31.57 -2.33 19.20
N SER A 694 -31.52 -2.09 17.89
CA SER A 694 -30.32 -2.18 17.08
C SER A 694 -29.27 -1.17 17.57
N LEU A 695 -28.27 -1.64 18.33
CA LEU A 695 -27.14 -0.81 18.74
C LEU A 695 -26.38 -0.27 17.49
N PRO A 696 -25.87 0.98 17.53
CA PRO A 696 -25.37 1.71 16.37
C PRO A 696 -23.94 1.32 15.92
N TRP A 697 -23.60 0.04 16.00
CA TRP A 697 -22.27 -0.48 15.65
C TRP A 697 -21.92 -0.36 14.16
N GLY A 698 -22.91 -0.18 13.29
CA GLY A 698 -22.72 0.03 11.85
C GLY A 698 -21.97 1.32 11.49
N ALA A 699 -21.64 2.17 12.45
CA ALA A 699 -20.86 3.39 12.23
C ALA A 699 -19.33 3.14 12.20
N VAL A 700 -18.82 2.09 12.85
CA VAL A 700 -17.37 1.84 13.02
C VAL A 700 -16.69 1.45 11.69
N ILE A 701 -17.44 0.84 10.76
CA ILE A 701 -16.93 0.40 9.45
C ILE A 701 -17.70 1.13 8.33
N GLY A 702 -17.89 2.45 8.45
CA GLY A 702 -18.53 3.26 7.42
C GLY A 702 -20.01 2.91 7.14
N ASN A 703 -20.71 3.82 6.44
CA ASN A 703 -22.17 3.78 6.24
C ASN A 703 -22.75 2.48 5.62
N ASP A 704 -21.94 1.61 5.03
CA ASP A 704 -22.39 0.38 4.36
C ASP A 704 -22.53 -0.85 5.29
N THR A 705 -22.30 -0.70 6.60
CA THR A 705 -22.33 -1.83 7.56
C THR A 705 -23.45 -1.78 8.60
N LYS A 706 -24.44 -0.91 8.43
CA LYS A 706 -25.69 -0.97 9.21
C LYS A 706 -26.30 -2.37 9.07
N GLY A 707 -26.21 -3.19 10.13
CA GLY A 707 -26.72 -4.57 10.17
C GLY A 707 -25.68 -5.68 9.93
N SER A 708 -24.38 -5.45 10.08
CA SER A 708 -23.40 -6.54 10.03
C SER A 708 -23.64 -7.53 11.19
N PRO A 709 -23.93 -8.82 10.94
CA PRO A 709 -24.16 -9.81 12.01
C PRO A 709 -22.89 -10.10 12.83
N TRP A 710 -21.74 -9.58 12.38
CA TRP A 710 -20.44 -9.73 13.03
C TRP A 710 -20.25 -8.84 14.26
N LEU A 711 -21.16 -7.89 14.48
CA LEU A 711 -21.17 -7.03 15.65
C LEU A 711 -21.47 -7.81 16.94
N GLU A 712 -22.10 -8.97 16.82
CA GLU A 712 -22.32 -9.91 17.93
C GLU A 712 -21.02 -10.58 18.42
N LEU A 713 -19.93 -10.53 17.64
CA LEU A 713 -18.64 -11.10 18.05
C LEU A 713 -17.84 -10.18 19.00
N GLY A 714 -18.34 -8.99 19.31
CA GLY A 714 -17.74 -8.03 20.23
C GLY A 714 -16.88 -6.95 19.55
N PRO A 715 -16.29 -6.03 20.34
CA PRO A 715 -15.48 -4.93 19.81
C PRO A 715 -14.27 -5.44 19.00
N LEU A 716 -14.05 -4.88 17.80
CA LEU A 716 -13.04 -5.35 16.84
C LEU A 716 -11.61 -5.41 17.40
N PHE A 717 -11.29 -4.56 18.37
CA PHE A 717 -9.96 -4.47 18.99
C PHE A 717 -9.79 -5.38 20.21
N LEU A 718 -10.87 -6.01 20.69
CA LEU A 718 -10.88 -6.75 21.96
C LEU A 718 -9.82 -7.85 22.00
N PRO A 719 -9.59 -8.65 20.93
CA PRO A 719 -8.48 -9.61 20.92
C PRO A 719 -7.12 -8.99 21.22
N ALA A 720 -6.86 -7.78 20.71
CA ALA A 720 -5.60 -7.08 20.97
C ALA A 720 -5.49 -6.65 22.43
N PHE A 721 -6.59 -6.18 23.02
CA PHE A 721 -6.61 -5.79 24.43
C PHE A 721 -6.43 -7.01 25.36
N ARG A 722 -7.05 -8.13 25.05
CA ARG A 722 -6.89 -9.40 25.80
C ARG A 722 -5.47 -9.94 25.69
N ALA A 723 -4.88 -9.91 24.49
CA ALA A 723 -3.48 -10.27 24.28
C ALA A 723 -2.55 -9.39 25.12
N PHE A 724 -2.78 -8.07 25.11
CA PHE A 724 -2.08 -7.13 25.96
C PHE A 724 -2.20 -7.47 27.45
N GLN A 725 -3.41 -7.68 27.98
CA GLN A 725 -3.63 -8.05 29.37
C GLN A 725 -2.93 -9.37 29.76
N SER A 726 -2.89 -10.34 28.84
CA SER A 726 -2.24 -11.64 29.09
C SER A 726 -0.72 -11.52 29.22
N LYS A 727 -0.10 -10.66 28.40
CA LYS A 727 1.37 -10.48 28.36
C LYS A 727 1.88 -9.51 29.42
N MET A 728 1.06 -8.55 29.84
CA MET A 728 1.50 -7.40 30.64
C MET A 728 1.05 -7.44 32.10
N ARG A 729 0.85 -8.63 32.67
CA ARG A 729 0.60 -8.79 34.12
C ARG A 729 1.81 -8.27 34.92
N GLY A 730 1.75 -7.00 35.35
CA GLY A 730 2.81 -6.33 36.13
C GLY A 730 3.56 -5.19 35.43
N ALA A 731 3.10 -4.72 34.26
CA ALA A 731 3.76 -3.60 33.57
C ALA A 731 3.58 -2.24 34.29
N GLY A 732 4.58 -1.35 34.14
CA GLY A 732 4.62 0.00 34.71
C GLY A 732 3.54 0.97 34.21
N SER A 733 3.64 2.27 34.53
CA SER A 733 2.66 3.30 34.13
C SER A 733 3.33 4.44 33.35
N LEU A 734 2.60 5.08 32.43
CA LEU A 734 3.08 6.26 31.68
C LEU A 734 2.75 7.58 32.42
N ASN A 735 3.58 8.61 32.19
CA ASN A 735 3.43 9.97 32.73
C ASN A 735 3.22 10.02 34.25
N ALA A 736 4.21 9.54 35.02
CA ALA A 736 4.19 9.55 36.49
C ALA A 736 2.92 8.94 37.14
N GLY A 737 2.26 8.00 36.46
CA GLY A 737 1.06 7.32 36.96
C GLY A 737 -0.27 7.89 36.45
N ARG A 738 -0.27 8.97 35.65
CA ARG A 738 -1.50 9.60 35.14
C ARG A 738 -2.26 8.71 34.15
N PHE A 739 -1.54 7.95 33.32
CA PHE A 739 -2.16 7.02 32.38
C PHE A 739 -1.83 5.59 32.77
N SER A 740 -2.86 4.85 33.19
CA SER A 740 -2.76 3.41 33.40
C SER A 740 -2.46 2.72 32.07
N PRO A 741 -1.85 1.52 32.10
CA PRO A 741 -1.62 0.74 30.89
C PRO A 741 -2.86 0.57 30.00
N ALA A 742 -4.04 0.37 30.60
CA ALA A 742 -5.29 0.25 29.86
C ALA A 742 -5.70 1.58 29.19
N LYS A 743 -5.59 2.71 29.90
CA LYS A 743 -5.87 4.04 29.30
C LYS A 743 -4.98 4.29 28.08
N VAL A 744 -3.69 3.93 28.16
CA VAL A 744 -2.74 4.08 27.06
C VAL A 744 -3.14 3.24 25.85
N PHE A 745 -3.56 2.00 26.06
CA PHE A 745 -4.04 1.14 24.99
C PHE A 745 -5.21 1.79 24.23
N PHE A 746 -6.24 2.25 24.94
CA PHE A 746 -7.43 2.83 24.32
C PHE A 746 -7.16 4.17 23.64
N VAL A 747 -6.33 5.01 24.26
CA VAL A 747 -5.88 6.27 23.64
C VAL A 747 -5.12 5.97 22.35
N ASN A 748 -4.13 5.06 22.36
CA ASN A 748 -3.39 4.76 21.13
C ASN A 748 -4.24 4.05 20.09
N PHE A 749 -5.20 3.21 20.49
CA PHE A 749 -6.20 2.65 19.58
C PHE A 749 -6.96 3.76 18.85
N CYS A 750 -7.64 4.64 19.58
CA CYS A 750 -8.40 5.71 18.92
C CYS A 750 -7.49 6.63 18.11
N HIS A 751 -6.34 7.02 18.66
CA HIS A 751 -5.39 7.91 17.98
C HIS A 751 -4.86 7.31 16.67
N SER A 752 -4.40 6.06 16.69
CA SER A 752 -3.84 5.40 15.51
C SER A 752 -4.88 5.19 14.41
N GLN A 753 -6.11 4.76 14.76
CA GLN A 753 -7.17 4.53 13.78
C GLN A 753 -7.69 5.85 13.18
N THR A 754 -7.91 6.87 14.03
CA THR A 754 -8.32 8.18 13.52
C THR A 754 -7.27 8.72 12.59
N ARG A 755 -5.96 8.66 12.92
CA ARG A 755 -4.87 9.11 12.05
C ARG A 755 -4.89 8.57 10.62
N MET A 756 -5.28 7.32 10.43
CA MET A 756 -5.39 6.74 9.07
C MET A 756 -6.69 7.09 8.37
N ARG A 757 -7.77 7.24 9.15
CA ARG A 757 -9.14 7.35 8.65
C ARG A 757 -9.87 8.40 9.48
N ALA A 758 -9.96 9.64 8.99
CA ALA A 758 -10.70 10.71 9.67
C ALA A 758 -12.15 10.31 10.00
N SER A 759 -12.76 9.53 9.10
CA SER A 759 -14.11 8.99 9.24
C SER A 759 -14.22 7.84 10.23
N PHE A 760 -13.13 7.28 10.73
CA PHE A 760 -13.18 6.24 11.75
C PHE A 760 -13.73 6.81 13.04
N ASP A 761 -14.82 6.23 13.52
CA ASP A 761 -15.44 6.59 14.79
C ASP A 761 -15.03 5.59 15.87
N CYS A 762 -14.02 5.96 16.65
CA CYS A 762 -13.56 5.13 17.75
C CYS A 762 -14.57 5.10 18.91
N ASN A 763 -15.48 6.08 19.02
CA ASN A 763 -16.49 6.10 20.09
C ASN A 763 -17.43 4.91 19.97
N ALA A 764 -17.98 4.73 18.77
CA ALA A 764 -18.87 3.61 18.48
C ALA A 764 -18.18 2.26 18.77
N ALA A 765 -16.87 2.13 18.55
CA ALA A 765 -16.13 0.92 18.87
C ALA A 765 -15.96 0.69 20.39
N LEU A 766 -15.78 1.76 21.16
CA LEU A 766 -15.47 1.72 22.59
C LEU A 766 -16.72 1.63 23.48
N GLN A 767 -17.89 2.05 22.98
CA GLN A 767 -19.15 2.04 23.72
C GLN A 767 -19.62 0.65 24.22
N ALA A 768 -19.26 -0.47 23.56
CA ALA A 768 -19.49 -1.83 24.13
C ALA A 768 -18.26 -2.47 24.76
N ALA A 769 -17.20 -1.73 25.00
CA ALA A 769 -16.06 -2.26 25.71
C ALA A 769 -16.16 -1.89 27.19
N SER A 770 -16.65 -2.82 28.01
CA SER A 770 -16.67 -2.66 29.48
C SER A 770 -15.27 -2.38 30.04
N ASP A 771 -14.23 -2.92 29.41
CA ASP A 771 -12.83 -2.64 29.76
C ASP A 771 -12.45 -1.17 29.56
N PHE A 772 -13.02 -0.50 28.55
CA PHE A 772 -12.83 0.93 28.33
C PHE A 772 -13.53 1.74 29.43
N VAL A 773 -14.79 1.40 29.71
CA VAL A 773 -15.59 2.02 30.78
C VAL A 773 -14.86 1.92 32.12
N PHE A 774 -14.36 0.74 32.46
CA PHE A 774 -13.56 0.53 33.68
C PHE A 774 -12.23 1.29 33.64
N ALA A 775 -11.55 1.33 32.48
CA ALA A 775 -10.28 2.04 32.37
C ALA A 775 -10.42 3.55 32.56
N PHE A 776 -11.56 4.16 32.20
CA PHE A 776 -11.81 5.60 32.29
C PHE A 776 -12.80 6.02 33.38
N ASP A 777 -13.27 5.07 34.18
CA ASP A 777 -14.23 5.30 35.27
C ASP A 777 -15.53 5.98 34.78
N CYS A 778 -16.04 5.56 33.61
CA CYS A 778 -17.23 6.18 33.02
C CYS A 778 -18.52 5.78 33.73
N GLU A 779 -19.29 6.76 34.19
CA GLU A 779 -20.58 6.54 34.85
C GLU A 779 -21.59 5.89 33.90
N ARG A 780 -22.46 5.04 34.46
CA ARG A 780 -23.53 4.39 33.71
C ARG A 780 -24.50 5.42 33.16
N GLY A 781 -24.83 5.31 31.87
CA GLY A 781 -25.68 6.26 31.15
C GLY A 781 -24.92 7.47 30.59
N SER A 782 -23.59 7.54 30.77
CA SER A 782 -22.77 8.46 29.98
C SER A 782 -22.74 8.04 28.52
N ASN A 783 -22.44 8.98 27.60
CA ASN A 783 -22.42 8.69 26.16
C ASN A 783 -21.48 7.53 25.80
N MET A 784 -20.40 7.34 26.54
CA MET A 784 -19.43 6.29 26.31
C MET A 784 -19.65 5.03 27.19
N ASN A 785 -20.72 5.02 27.99
CA ASN A 785 -21.19 3.87 28.77
C ASN A 785 -22.74 3.82 28.73
N PRO A 786 -23.32 3.62 27.53
CA PRO A 786 -24.75 3.70 27.31
C PRO A 786 -25.56 2.65 28.10
#